data_AF-R6D8I6-F1
#
_entry.id   AF-R6D8I6-F1
#
_cell.length_a   1.000
_cell.length_b   1.000
_cell.length_c   1.000
_cell.angle_alpha   90.00
_cell.angle_beta   90.00
_cell.angle_gamma   90.00
#
_symmetry.space_group_name_H-M   'P 1'
#
loop_
_entity.id
_entity.type
_entity.pdbx_description
1 polymer ?
#
loop_
_entity_poly.entity_id
_entity_poly.type
_entity_poly.pdbx_seq_one_letter_code
_entity_poly.pdbx_strand_id
1 'polypeptide(L)'
;MKRLLILTFISLLFSFGSTQAKSTSTPIIYRDGNGVMRWSDTREEASFFGVNYTLPFAHAYRALGYLGLDRKATIDNDVYHIARLGLNAYRIHLWDVELTDGQGNLLENEHLDLMDYLIAKLKERNIHIVVTAQTNFGNGYPERDIPTGGFSYKYDKCDIHSNPEAIAAQETYLRDLVKHTNPYTGLAYKDDPSIVGFEINNEPCHSGTKEDVKAYINRMLKAIDKTGNRKPVFYNVSHNGYVVDAYYETAIQGTTYQWYPIGLVSGQTQQGNFLPYVDCYDIPFADKVKGFNKKARMIYEFDPADIMYSYMYPAMVRTFRTAGFQWITQFAYDPMDIAYANTEYQTHFLNLAYTPNKAISMKIAAEAARSLKRGESYGSYPQDTLFGDGFRVSYTEDLSELDNGKKFYYSNQTNTQPRDASKLVSIAGCGSSPVVGYEGTGAYFIDCLETGVWRLEVMPDAIVVNDPFTKPSLEKEVVSIIYGAWDMALQIPDLGRTFTLIALNKENDREEEKITDGVIRSLRPGVYLLKRNGCTPKQSWIADSQWNSIRIGEFVAPAPRTMDYKVTHTPATTVEAGKALTINAQVAGNVLPDSVIIYTDKVSFWNEHNPYIKMKRTSGYTYQAILPAAEIKEGCFRYNIIVCRGDSTRTYPAGNSVTGNPSGIKGTPLDWNYTSDSYWTTCVVASGSAVQLLKVTDTDSRIEAYTLPEWNDLQRTLVDSSPVEKPLLRFRFTPEGENPQHFLRAFVKDEIEGRKDKVKSCTTLCIRVNRDKPLPQGFSAGFVTSDGYTYKSLCPVPAVDGIIRIALKELRQTDTALLPIAYPTFLKQYFHPETEIPFRPEKIEKLELSMPGAGKPTIEVELGDVWLE
;
A
#
# COMPACT_ATOMS: atom_id res chain seq x y z
N MET A 1 53.49 -65.17 14.63
CA MET A 1 52.92 -64.08 13.80
C MET A 1 51.80 -64.56 12.86
N LYS A 2 50.80 -65.31 13.34
CA LYS A 2 49.59 -65.65 12.55
C LYS A 2 48.26 -65.51 13.32
N ARG A 3 48.30 -65.16 14.62
CA ARG A 3 47.12 -64.89 15.44
C ARG A 3 46.87 -63.41 15.75
N LEU A 4 47.84 -62.53 15.50
CA LEU A 4 47.67 -61.08 15.69
C LEU A 4 47.09 -60.37 14.45
N LEU A 5 47.10 -61.00 13.27
CA LEU A 5 46.62 -60.42 12.01
C LEU A 5 45.12 -60.68 11.74
N ILE A 6 44.51 -61.66 12.41
CA ILE A 6 43.09 -62.00 12.23
C ILE A 6 42.20 -61.16 13.16
N LEU A 7 42.70 -60.75 14.34
CA LEU A 7 41.96 -59.84 15.21
C LEU A 7 41.91 -58.40 14.69
N THR A 8 42.94 -57.93 13.98
CA THR A 8 42.93 -56.57 13.39
C THR A 8 41.99 -56.47 12.19
N PHE A 9 41.72 -57.57 11.48
CA PHE A 9 40.81 -57.57 10.32
C PHE A 9 39.32 -57.64 10.73
N ILE A 10 38.99 -58.22 11.89
CA ILE A 10 37.61 -58.26 12.41
C ILE A 10 37.22 -56.94 13.08
N SER A 11 38.19 -56.19 13.63
CA SER A 11 37.96 -54.83 14.16
C SER A 11 37.78 -53.76 13.07
N LEU A 12 38.22 -54.01 11.84
CA LEU A 12 38.08 -53.09 10.70
C LEU A 12 36.80 -53.31 9.86
N LEU A 13 36.03 -54.38 10.14
CA LEU A 13 34.74 -54.67 9.49
C LEU A 13 33.52 -54.24 10.30
N PHE A 14 33.69 -53.73 11.53
CA PHE A 14 32.62 -53.19 12.36
C PHE A 14 32.65 -51.65 12.53
N SER A 15 33.48 -50.94 11.75
CA SER A 15 33.49 -49.46 11.72
C SER A 15 32.78 -48.86 10.51
N PHE A 16 32.13 -49.67 9.66
CA PHE A 16 31.01 -49.19 8.84
C PHE A 16 29.74 -49.19 9.69
N GLY A 17 29.76 -48.40 10.76
CA GLY A 17 28.53 -47.88 11.32
C GLY A 17 27.91 -47.06 10.21
N SER A 18 26.82 -47.57 9.65
CA SER A 18 25.91 -46.82 8.81
C SER A 18 25.77 -45.42 9.38
N THR A 19 26.38 -44.43 8.72
CA THR A 19 25.80 -43.09 8.70
C THR A 19 24.46 -43.29 8.02
N GLN A 20 23.46 -43.73 8.79
CA GLN A 20 22.10 -43.32 8.56
C GLN A 20 22.24 -41.82 8.35
N ALA A 21 22.10 -41.38 7.10
CA ALA A 21 21.71 -40.02 6.85
C ALA A 21 20.57 -39.80 7.84
N LYS A 22 20.80 -38.97 8.86
CA LYS A 22 19.68 -38.40 9.60
C LYS A 22 18.86 -37.82 8.47
N SER A 23 17.72 -38.44 8.19
CA SER A 23 16.66 -37.80 7.46
C SER A 23 16.45 -36.50 8.22
N THR A 24 17.05 -35.42 7.74
CA THR A 24 16.81 -34.08 8.25
C THR A 24 15.41 -33.78 7.77
N SER A 25 14.42 -34.24 8.55
CA SER A 25 13.02 -33.92 8.34
C SER A 25 12.92 -32.40 8.18
N THR A 26 12.34 -31.93 7.09
CA THR A 26 12.06 -30.51 6.87
C THR A 26 11.44 -29.93 8.15
N PRO A 27 12.03 -28.87 8.74
CA PRO A 27 11.48 -28.27 9.95
C PRO A 27 10.01 -27.91 9.74
N ILE A 28 9.18 -28.24 10.71
CA ILE A 28 7.76 -27.92 10.71
C ILE A 28 7.45 -26.90 11.79
N ILE A 29 6.34 -26.18 11.62
CA ILE A 29 5.81 -25.28 12.64
C ILE A 29 4.92 -26.06 13.60
N TYR A 30 5.16 -25.86 14.90
CA TYR A 30 4.27 -26.31 15.96
C TYR A 30 3.93 -25.13 16.88
N ARG A 31 2.80 -25.24 17.59
CA ARG A 31 2.37 -24.26 18.59
C ARG A 31 2.72 -24.77 19.99
N ASP A 32 3.37 -23.95 20.80
CA ASP A 32 3.61 -24.28 22.21
C ASP A 32 2.37 -24.08 23.10
N GLY A 33 2.52 -24.31 24.41
CA GLY A 33 1.44 -24.18 25.39
C GLY A 33 0.95 -22.74 25.63
N ASN A 34 1.73 -21.74 25.21
CA ASN A 34 1.46 -20.31 25.34
C ASN A 34 1.02 -19.68 24.01
N GLY A 35 0.56 -20.51 23.07
CA GLY A 35 0.08 -20.04 21.77
C GLY A 35 1.18 -19.60 20.80
N VAL A 36 2.47 -19.80 21.11
CA VAL A 36 3.57 -19.32 20.25
C VAL A 36 3.87 -20.33 19.16
N MET A 37 3.85 -19.90 17.90
CA MET A 37 4.34 -20.70 16.77
C MET A 37 5.88 -20.78 16.80
N ARG A 38 6.43 -21.98 16.68
CA ARG A 38 7.86 -22.26 16.79
C ARG A 38 8.33 -23.26 15.75
N TRP A 39 9.58 -23.10 15.35
CA TRP A 39 10.29 -24.07 14.52
C TRP A 39 10.57 -25.36 15.31
N SER A 40 10.32 -26.52 14.71
CA SER A 40 10.49 -27.82 15.38
C SER A 40 11.94 -28.16 15.73
N ASP A 41 12.88 -27.67 14.93
CA ASP A 41 14.32 -27.94 15.03
C ASP A 41 15.03 -26.97 15.98
N THR A 42 14.81 -25.65 15.84
CA THR A 42 15.48 -24.65 16.67
C THR A 42 14.72 -24.29 17.94
N ARG A 43 13.41 -24.55 17.98
CA ARG A 43 12.47 -24.11 19.03
C ARG A 43 12.33 -22.58 19.14
N GLU A 44 12.95 -21.84 18.23
CA GLU A 44 12.81 -20.39 18.17
C GLU A 44 11.41 -19.99 17.73
N GLU A 45 11.03 -18.75 18.05
CA GLU A 45 9.79 -18.17 17.57
C GLU A 45 9.80 -18.12 16.04
N ALA A 46 8.74 -18.61 15.41
CA ALA A 46 8.54 -18.43 13.98
C ALA A 46 7.82 -17.09 13.72
N SER A 47 8.32 -16.33 12.75
CA SER A 47 7.73 -15.06 12.32
C SER A 47 7.62 -15.03 10.79
N PHE A 48 6.43 -14.66 10.32
CA PHE A 48 6.01 -14.75 8.93
C PHE A 48 5.40 -13.42 8.48
N PHE A 49 5.90 -12.90 7.36
CA PHE A 49 5.43 -11.68 6.75
C PHE A 49 5.34 -11.83 5.24
N GLY A 50 4.23 -11.38 4.65
CA GLY A 50 4.01 -11.45 3.22
C GLY A 50 2.67 -10.92 2.76
N VAL A 51 2.06 -11.59 1.79
CA VAL A 51 0.91 -11.07 1.03
C VAL A 51 -0.17 -12.13 0.82
N ASN A 52 -1.36 -11.66 0.48
CA ASN A 52 -2.39 -12.39 -0.24
C ASN A 52 -2.23 -12.10 -1.74
N TYR A 53 -2.57 -13.06 -2.58
CA TYR A 53 -2.50 -12.98 -4.03
C TYR A 53 -3.57 -13.89 -4.62
N THR A 54 -4.46 -13.32 -5.44
CA THR A 54 -5.75 -13.95 -5.77
C THR A 54 -5.85 -14.49 -7.19
N LEU A 55 -4.78 -14.41 -8.00
CA LEU A 55 -4.80 -14.78 -9.43
C LEU A 55 -5.51 -16.08 -9.78
N PRO A 56 -5.39 -17.19 -9.03
CA PRO A 56 -6.12 -18.42 -9.36
C PRO A 56 -7.65 -18.27 -9.36
N PHE A 57 -8.20 -17.18 -8.84
CA PHE A 57 -9.62 -16.99 -8.56
C PHE A 57 -10.16 -15.63 -9.03
N ALA A 58 -11.49 -15.52 -9.04
CA ALA A 58 -12.25 -14.27 -9.16
C ALA A 58 -11.77 -13.32 -10.28
N HIS A 59 -11.61 -12.02 -9.99
CA HIS A 59 -11.33 -11.01 -11.02
C HIS A 59 -9.97 -11.19 -11.67
N ALA A 60 -8.90 -11.44 -10.92
CA ALA A 60 -7.57 -11.60 -11.49
C ALA A 60 -7.52 -12.77 -12.49
N TYR A 61 -8.14 -13.90 -12.13
CA TYR A 61 -8.32 -15.04 -13.04
C TYR A 61 -9.01 -14.60 -14.34
N ARG A 62 -10.15 -13.91 -14.24
CA ARG A 62 -10.94 -13.49 -15.40
C ARG A 62 -10.22 -12.43 -16.24
N ALA A 63 -9.62 -11.42 -15.62
CA ALA A 63 -8.93 -10.32 -16.26
C ALA A 63 -7.77 -10.81 -17.14
N LEU A 64 -6.96 -11.74 -16.65
CA LEU A 64 -5.90 -12.35 -17.46
C LEU A 64 -6.49 -13.16 -18.63
N GLY A 65 -7.65 -13.78 -18.43
CA GLY A 65 -8.40 -14.45 -19.50
C GLY A 65 -8.87 -13.49 -20.58
N TYR A 66 -9.40 -12.32 -20.19
CA TYR A 66 -9.83 -11.26 -21.12
C TYR A 66 -8.65 -10.74 -21.96
N LEU A 67 -7.47 -10.67 -21.36
CA LEU A 67 -6.24 -10.24 -22.01
C LEU A 67 -5.53 -11.36 -22.79
N GLY A 68 -6.00 -12.61 -22.69
CA GLY A 68 -5.40 -13.76 -23.37
C GLY A 68 -4.00 -14.12 -22.87
N LEU A 69 -3.71 -13.86 -21.59
CA LEU A 69 -2.39 -14.05 -20.97
C LEU A 69 -2.27 -15.42 -20.28
N ASP A 70 -1.05 -15.94 -20.21
CA ASP A 70 -0.74 -17.18 -19.50
C ASP A 70 -0.66 -16.94 -17.99
N ARG A 71 -1.68 -17.43 -17.28
CA ARG A 71 -1.80 -17.32 -15.82
C ARG A 71 -0.65 -17.96 -15.06
N LYS A 72 -0.08 -19.07 -15.54
CA LYS A 72 1.08 -19.71 -14.88
C LYS A 72 2.35 -18.88 -15.03
N ALA A 73 2.54 -18.27 -16.20
CA ALA A 73 3.64 -17.34 -16.40
C ALA A 73 3.52 -16.10 -15.50
N THR A 74 2.31 -15.56 -15.31
CA THR A 74 2.09 -14.46 -14.35
C THR A 74 2.37 -14.90 -12.90
N ILE A 75 1.93 -16.11 -12.50
CA ILE A 75 2.28 -16.68 -11.18
C ILE A 75 3.80 -16.74 -11.00
N ASP A 76 4.55 -17.24 -11.99
CA ASP A 76 6.01 -17.31 -11.92
C ASP A 76 6.65 -15.94 -11.67
N ASN A 77 6.16 -14.94 -12.40
CA ASN A 77 6.63 -13.56 -12.32
C ASN A 77 6.35 -12.93 -10.95
N ASP A 78 5.12 -13.06 -10.46
CA ASP A 78 4.71 -12.47 -9.18
C ASP A 78 5.37 -13.19 -7.99
N VAL A 79 5.52 -14.52 -8.04
CA VAL A 79 6.24 -15.28 -7.01
C VAL A 79 7.73 -14.89 -6.95
N TYR A 80 8.35 -14.58 -8.10
CA TYR A 80 9.70 -14.00 -8.10
C TYR A 80 9.74 -12.66 -7.35
N HIS A 81 8.80 -11.73 -7.62
CA HIS A 81 8.74 -10.45 -6.91
C HIS A 81 8.52 -10.62 -5.40
N ILE A 82 7.58 -11.50 -4.99
CA ILE A 82 7.32 -11.81 -3.59
C ILE A 82 8.60 -12.31 -2.89
N ALA A 83 9.32 -13.24 -3.53
CA ALA A 83 10.60 -13.73 -3.02
C ALA A 83 11.68 -12.64 -3.00
N ARG A 84 11.74 -11.79 -4.02
CA ARG A 84 12.73 -10.71 -4.18
C ARG A 84 12.61 -9.65 -3.09
N LEU A 85 11.38 -9.35 -2.68
CA LEU A 85 11.05 -8.49 -1.55
C LEU A 85 11.43 -9.12 -0.20
N GLY A 86 11.79 -10.40 -0.18
CA GLY A 86 12.17 -11.12 1.03
C GLY A 86 10.96 -11.48 1.89
N LEU A 87 9.78 -11.62 1.28
CA LEU A 87 8.58 -12.13 1.94
C LEU A 87 8.73 -13.64 2.13
N ASN A 88 8.25 -14.15 3.27
CA ASN A 88 8.33 -15.58 3.61
C ASN A 88 6.97 -16.19 3.93
N ALA A 89 5.88 -15.44 3.72
CA ALA A 89 4.51 -15.85 4.00
C ALA A 89 3.58 -15.58 2.82
N TYR A 90 2.62 -16.48 2.63
CA TYR A 90 1.50 -16.34 1.72
C TYR A 90 0.23 -16.83 2.41
N ARG A 91 -0.83 -16.04 2.36
CA ARG A 91 -2.14 -16.47 2.82
C ARG A 91 -3.14 -16.18 1.72
N ILE A 92 -4.13 -17.04 1.53
CA ILE A 92 -5.26 -16.74 0.64
C ILE A 92 -6.52 -17.42 1.14
N HIS A 93 -7.65 -16.78 0.91
CA HIS A 93 -8.96 -17.43 0.96
C HIS A 93 -9.32 -18.01 -0.39
N LEU A 94 -9.83 -19.25 -0.39
CA LEU A 94 -10.26 -19.90 -1.61
C LEU A 94 -11.74 -19.62 -1.85
N TRP A 95 -12.10 -19.34 -3.10
CA TRP A 95 -13.48 -19.26 -3.52
C TRP A 95 -14.02 -20.67 -3.68
N ASP A 96 -14.66 -21.19 -2.63
CA ASP A 96 -15.28 -22.51 -2.64
C ASP A 96 -16.29 -22.66 -3.79
N VAL A 97 -16.96 -21.56 -4.17
CA VAL A 97 -17.81 -21.51 -5.36
C VAL A 97 -17.07 -21.89 -6.64
N GLU A 98 -15.79 -21.54 -6.79
CA GLU A 98 -14.99 -21.87 -7.99
C GLU A 98 -14.31 -23.25 -7.89
N LEU A 99 -14.43 -23.95 -6.74
CA LEU A 99 -13.73 -25.20 -6.48
C LEU A 99 -14.65 -26.39 -6.24
N THR A 100 -15.96 -26.19 -6.06
CA THR A 100 -16.88 -27.26 -5.70
C THR A 100 -18.10 -27.36 -6.58
N ASP A 101 -18.77 -28.52 -6.53
CA ASP A 101 -20.17 -28.63 -6.89
C ASP A 101 -21.10 -28.18 -5.75
N GLY A 102 -22.40 -28.32 -5.97
CA GLY A 102 -23.42 -27.92 -5.01
C GLY A 102 -23.54 -28.82 -3.78
N GLN A 103 -22.84 -29.95 -3.72
CA GLN A 103 -22.77 -30.85 -2.58
C GLN A 103 -21.43 -30.72 -1.82
N GLY A 104 -20.54 -29.83 -2.28
CA GLY A 104 -19.25 -29.58 -1.68
C GLY A 104 -18.16 -30.57 -2.10
N ASN A 105 -18.35 -31.36 -3.16
CA ASN A 105 -17.28 -32.19 -3.69
C ASN A 105 -16.25 -31.28 -4.37
N LEU A 106 -14.97 -31.47 -4.07
CA LEU A 106 -13.87 -30.76 -4.73
C LEU A 106 -13.79 -31.15 -6.21
N LEU A 107 -13.67 -30.17 -7.09
CA LEU A 107 -13.60 -30.36 -8.54
C LEU A 107 -12.15 -30.24 -9.03
N GLU A 108 -11.70 -31.18 -9.85
CA GLU A 108 -10.47 -31.05 -10.62
C GLU A 108 -10.71 -30.11 -11.80
N ASN A 109 -10.38 -28.82 -11.62
CA ASN A 109 -10.59 -27.77 -12.62
C ASN A 109 -9.36 -26.84 -12.71
N GLU A 110 -9.43 -25.85 -13.61
CA GLU A 110 -8.34 -24.90 -13.84
C GLU A 110 -7.99 -24.08 -12.58
N HIS A 111 -8.98 -23.70 -11.76
CA HIS A 111 -8.74 -22.97 -10.51
C HIS A 111 -7.91 -23.80 -9.51
N LEU A 112 -8.25 -25.08 -9.34
CA LEU A 112 -7.48 -25.99 -8.48
C LEU A 112 -6.06 -26.22 -9.04
N ASP A 113 -5.92 -26.41 -10.35
CA ASP A 113 -4.61 -26.58 -11.01
C ASP A 113 -3.72 -25.33 -10.84
N LEU A 114 -4.27 -24.13 -10.97
CA LEU A 114 -3.55 -22.88 -10.75
C LEU A 114 -3.17 -22.68 -9.28
N MET A 115 -4.05 -23.03 -8.34
CA MET A 115 -3.73 -23.00 -6.91
C MET A 115 -2.60 -23.99 -6.58
N ASP A 116 -2.67 -25.21 -7.12
CA ASP A 116 -1.64 -26.22 -6.95
C ASP A 116 -0.28 -25.76 -7.51
N TYR A 117 -0.31 -25.16 -8.70
CA TYR A 117 0.88 -24.59 -9.33
C TYR A 117 1.49 -23.46 -8.48
N LEU A 118 0.66 -22.54 -7.99
CA LEU A 118 1.09 -21.45 -7.11
C LEU A 118 1.74 -21.98 -5.83
N ILE A 119 1.14 -22.98 -5.16
CA ILE A 119 1.72 -23.62 -3.98
C ILE A 119 3.12 -24.18 -4.30
N ALA A 120 3.27 -24.86 -5.44
CA ALA A 120 4.55 -25.41 -5.86
C ALA A 120 5.61 -24.32 -6.08
N LYS A 121 5.24 -23.20 -6.71
CA LYS A 121 6.14 -22.06 -6.93
C LYS A 121 6.54 -21.34 -5.64
N LEU A 122 5.60 -21.12 -4.73
CA LEU A 122 5.89 -20.55 -3.41
C LEU A 122 6.85 -21.44 -2.61
N LYS A 123 6.66 -22.76 -2.68
CA LYS A 123 7.54 -23.75 -2.05
C LYS A 123 8.97 -23.74 -2.61
N GLU A 124 9.14 -23.64 -3.93
CA GLU A 124 10.46 -23.50 -4.58
C GLU A 124 11.25 -22.30 -4.02
N ARG A 125 10.54 -21.27 -3.53
CA ARG A 125 11.10 -20.03 -2.98
C ARG A 125 11.14 -19.97 -1.45
N ASN A 126 10.82 -21.07 -0.76
CA ASN A 126 10.75 -21.16 0.71
C ASN A 126 9.71 -20.19 1.33
N ILE A 127 8.60 -19.95 0.63
CA ILE A 127 7.47 -19.15 1.12
C ILE A 127 6.46 -20.09 1.78
N HIS A 128 6.10 -19.77 3.02
CA HIS A 128 5.20 -20.58 3.84
C HIS A 128 3.76 -20.13 3.64
N ILE A 129 2.81 -21.06 3.77
CA ILE A 129 1.45 -20.89 3.29
C ILE A 129 0.45 -21.12 4.43
N VAL A 130 -0.53 -20.23 4.59
CA VAL A 130 -1.78 -20.55 5.32
C VAL A 130 -2.92 -20.54 4.32
N VAL A 131 -3.63 -21.67 4.22
CA VAL A 131 -4.79 -21.78 3.34
C VAL A 131 -6.05 -21.48 4.13
N THR A 132 -6.79 -20.45 3.73
CA THR A 132 -8.14 -20.21 4.24
C THR A 132 -9.13 -20.90 3.32
N ALA A 133 -9.77 -21.94 3.83
CA ALA A 133 -10.36 -22.96 2.98
C ALA A 133 -11.54 -22.47 2.14
N GLN A 134 -12.35 -21.53 2.64
CA GLN A 134 -13.60 -21.08 2.00
C GLN A 134 -13.91 -19.62 2.37
N THR A 135 -14.70 -18.95 1.53
CA THR A 135 -15.21 -17.59 1.74
C THR A 135 -16.70 -17.56 2.02
N ASN A 136 -17.45 -18.53 1.50
CA ASN A 136 -18.90 -18.60 1.59
C ASN A 136 -19.62 -17.38 0.97
N PHE A 137 -19.04 -16.77 -0.06
CA PHE A 137 -19.65 -15.74 -0.91
C PHE A 137 -19.14 -15.87 -2.35
N GLY A 138 -19.76 -15.12 -3.27
CA GLY A 138 -19.47 -15.22 -4.71
C GLY A 138 -18.13 -14.60 -5.15
N ASN A 139 -17.79 -14.78 -6.43
CA ASN A 139 -16.53 -14.34 -7.06
C ASN A 139 -16.61 -12.97 -7.78
N GLY A 140 -17.63 -12.16 -7.46
CA GLY A 140 -18.06 -11.07 -8.30
C GLY A 140 -17.11 -9.88 -8.34
N TYR A 141 -16.63 -9.38 -7.21
CA TYR A 141 -15.91 -8.10 -7.15
C TYR A 141 -14.72 -8.01 -8.13
N PRO A 142 -14.51 -6.87 -8.85
CA PRO A 142 -15.36 -5.67 -8.94
C PRO A 142 -16.51 -5.80 -9.97
N GLU A 143 -16.67 -6.98 -10.56
CA GLU A 143 -17.73 -7.34 -11.50
C GLU A 143 -18.94 -7.94 -10.77
N ARG A 144 -19.86 -8.57 -11.51
CA ARG A 144 -20.95 -9.38 -10.95
C ARG A 144 -20.49 -10.81 -10.76
N ASP A 145 -21.10 -11.50 -9.80
CA ASP A 145 -20.92 -12.94 -9.60
C ASP A 145 -21.24 -13.73 -10.88
N ILE A 146 -20.44 -14.76 -11.16
CA ILE A 146 -20.72 -15.74 -12.20
C ILE A 146 -21.11 -17.06 -11.53
N PRO A 147 -22.36 -17.54 -11.71
CA PRO A 147 -22.78 -18.81 -11.12
C PRO A 147 -21.92 -19.98 -11.63
N THR A 148 -21.29 -20.69 -10.70
CA THR A 148 -20.41 -21.85 -10.97
C THR A 148 -21.04 -23.20 -10.58
N GLY A 149 -22.16 -23.17 -9.84
CA GLY A 149 -22.80 -24.35 -9.27
C GLY A 149 -22.26 -24.78 -7.90
N GLY A 150 -21.26 -24.09 -7.35
CA GLY A 150 -20.70 -24.36 -6.02
C GLY A 150 -21.69 -24.16 -4.88
N PHE A 151 -21.47 -24.83 -3.74
CA PHE A 151 -22.47 -24.94 -2.68
C PHE A 151 -22.84 -23.59 -2.04
N SER A 152 -21.91 -22.64 -1.94
CA SER A 152 -22.19 -21.35 -1.31
C SER A 152 -23.15 -20.47 -2.12
N TYR A 153 -23.34 -20.71 -3.42
CA TYR A 153 -24.39 -20.01 -4.18
C TYR A 153 -25.82 -20.44 -3.83
N LYS A 154 -26.01 -21.52 -3.05
CA LYS A 154 -27.32 -22.02 -2.63
C LYS A 154 -27.86 -21.37 -1.36
N TYR A 155 -27.03 -20.63 -0.63
CA TYR A 155 -27.33 -20.14 0.70
C TYR A 155 -26.90 -18.67 0.83
N ASP A 156 -27.61 -17.91 1.64
CA ASP A 156 -27.14 -16.57 2.01
C ASP A 156 -25.89 -16.68 2.91
N LYS A 157 -24.97 -15.70 2.83
CA LYS A 157 -23.67 -15.70 3.54
C LYS A 157 -23.78 -16.01 5.04
N CYS A 158 -24.86 -15.59 5.70
CA CYS A 158 -25.08 -15.81 7.13
C CYS A 158 -25.90 -17.08 7.47
N ASP A 159 -26.70 -17.61 6.54
CA ASP A 159 -27.46 -18.85 6.77
C ASP A 159 -26.58 -20.10 6.61
N ILE A 160 -25.52 -19.99 5.81
CA ILE A 160 -24.63 -21.11 5.50
C ILE A 160 -23.92 -21.71 6.73
N HIS A 161 -23.80 -20.96 7.83
CA HIS A 161 -23.20 -21.43 9.09
C HIS A 161 -24.19 -22.12 10.02
N SER A 162 -25.50 -22.03 9.75
CA SER A 162 -26.58 -22.67 10.51
C SER A 162 -27.32 -23.76 9.73
N ASN A 163 -27.31 -23.71 8.40
CA ASN A 163 -28.04 -24.64 7.55
C ASN A 163 -27.40 -26.05 7.55
N PRO A 164 -28.10 -27.11 7.97
CA PRO A 164 -27.52 -28.45 8.09
C PRO A 164 -26.93 -29.02 6.79
N GLU A 165 -27.56 -28.75 5.65
CA GLU A 165 -27.10 -29.20 4.33
C GLU A 165 -25.85 -28.43 3.90
N ALA A 166 -25.83 -27.12 4.11
CA ALA A 166 -24.67 -26.29 3.83
C ALA A 166 -23.46 -26.70 4.66
N ILE A 167 -23.66 -26.98 5.97
CA ILE A 167 -22.60 -27.46 6.85
C ILE A 167 -22.08 -28.83 6.38
N ALA A 168 -22.97 -29.72 5.91
CA ALA A 168 -22.55 -31.02 5.37
C ALA A 168 -21.72 -30.87 4.08
N ALA A 169 -22.05 -29.92 3.21
CA ALA A 169 -21.25 -29.60 2.03
C ALA A 169 -19.85 -29.09 2.43
N GLN A 170 -19.77 -28.18 3.40
CA GLN A 170 -18.50 -27.68 3.94
C GLN A 170 -17.66 -28.82 4.57
N GLU A 171 -18.26 -29.75 5.30
CA GLU A 171 -17.54 -30.93 5.85
C GLU A 171 -16.95 -31.82 4.75
N THR A 172 -17.65 -31.97 3.63
CA THR A 172 -17.15 -32.72 2.46
C THR A 172 -16.00 -31.97 1.82
N TYR A 173 -16.19 -30.70 1.50
CA TYR A 173 -15.18 -29.85 0.87
C TYR A 173 -13.89 -29.77 1.70
N LEU A 174 -13.98 -29.48 3.00
CA LEU A 174 -12.80 -29.41 3.87
C LEU A 174 -12.02 -30.73 3.94
N ARG A 175 -12.74 -31.87 3.94
CA ARG A 175 -12.09 -33.18 3.97
C ARG A 175 -11.35 -33.45 2.66
N ASP A 176 -11.97 -33.10 1.53
CA ASP A 176 -11.44 -33.40 0.21
C ASP A 176 -10.27 -32.46 -0.11
N LEU A 177 -10.40 -31.15 0.17
CA LEU A 177 -9.32 -30.15 0.04
C LEU A 177 -8.07 -30.51 0.86
N VAL A 178 -8.24 -30.86 2.13
CA VAL A 178 -7.09 -31.15 3.02
C VAL A 178 -6.38 -32.47 2.63
N LYS A 179 -7.09 -33.41 2.00
CA LYS A 179 -6.54 -34.65 1.46
C LYS A 179 -6.01 -34.51 0.03
N HIS A 180 -6.38 -33.45 -0.68
CA HIS A 180 -6.00 -33.22 -2.06
C HIS A 180 -4.49 -33.31 -2.22
N THR A 181 -4.05 -34.09 -3.20
CA THR A 181 -2.63 -34.26 -3.53
C THR A 181 -2.29 -33.34 -4.68
N ASN A 182 -1.46 -32.34 -4.38
CA ASN A 182 -0.97 -31.41 -5.37
C ASN A 182 -0.13 -32.17 -6.42
N PRO A 183 -0.49 -32.14 -7.71
CA PRO A 183 0.21 -32.89 -8.74
C PRO A 183 1.63 -32.38 -9.03
N TYR A 184 1.93 -31.12 -8.71
CA TYR A 184 3.26 -30.52 -8.91
C TYR A 184 4.23 -30.83 -7.77
N THR A 185 3.75 -31.01 -6.54
CA THR A 185 4.60 -31.34 -5.39
C THR A 185 4.56 -32.83 -5.00
N GLY A 186 3.53 -33.56 -5.44
CA GLY A 186 3.26 -34.94 -5.07
C GLY A 186 2.85 -35.13 -3.60
N LEU A 187 2.54 -34.04 -2.89
CA LEU A 187 2.17 -34.07 -1.48
C LEU A 187 0.70 -33.69 -1.29
N ALA A 188 0.04 -34.37 -0.36
CA ALA A 188 -1.26 -33.91 0.13
C ALA A 188 -1.12 -32.58 0.86
N TYR A 189 -2.12 -31.71 0.81
CA TYR A 189 -2.07 -30.40 1.50
C TYR A 189 -1.76 -30.54 3.00
N LYS A 190 -2.33 -31.56 3.66
CA LYS A 190 -2.03 -31.88 5.07
C LYS A 190 -0.60 -32.38 5.34
N ASP A 191 0.14 -32.77 4.31
CA ASP A 191 1.48 -33.34 4.40
C ASP A 191 2.57 -32.40 3.83
N ASP A 192 2.21 -31.39 3.02
CA ASP A 192 3.18 -30.43 2.48
C ASP A 192 3.73 -29.51 3.58
N PRO A 193 5.03 -29.53 3.90
CA PRO A 193 5.60 -28.72 4.99
C PRO A 193 5.49 -27.21 4.76
N SER A 194 5.34 -26.77 3.51
CA SER A 194 5.19 -25.34 3.16
C SER A 194 3.84 -24.80 3.61
N ILE A 195 2.80 -25.64 3.65
CA ILE A 195 1.50 -25.26 4.24
C ILE A 195 1.63 -25.35 5.76
N VAL A 196 1.62 -24.23 6.46
CA VAL A 196 1.77 -24.16 7.92
C VAL A 196 0.48 -24.49 8.65
N GLY A 197 -0.68 -24.17 8.07
CA GLY A 197 -1.97 -24.46 8.68
C GLY A 197 -3.14 -24.07 7.80
N PHE A 198 -4.34 -24.32 8.34
CA PHE A 198 -5.60 -24.05 7.65
C PHE A 198 -6.46 -23.10 8.48
N GLU A 199 -7.02 -22.07 7.86
CA GLU A 199 -8.13 -21.31 8.43
C GLU A 199 -9.44 -21.86 7.86
N ILE A 200 -10.45 -22.03 8.72
CA ILE A 200 -11.71 -22.66 8.32
C ILE A 200 -12.53 -21.77 7.36
N ASN A 201 -12.56 -20.45 7.57
CA ASN A 201 -13.44 -19.57 6.82
C ASN A 201 -12.93 -18.12 6.84
N ASN A 202 -13.01 -17.44 5.70
CA ASN A 202 -12.80 -16.01 5.57
C ASN A 202 -14.05 -15.23 6.00
N GLU A 203 -13.93 -14.39 7.03
CA GLU A 203 -15.00 -13.47 7.44
C GLU A 203 -16.37 -14.13 7.66
N PRO A 204 -16.46 -15.14 8.57
CA PRO A 204 -17.70 -15.87 8.81
C PRO A 204 -18.80 -14.92 9.30
N CYS A 205 -20.06 -15.21 8.95
CA CYS A 205 -21.22 -14.48 9.46
C CYS A 205 -22.05 -15.42 10.33
N HIS A 206 -22.01 -15.23 11.64
CA HIS A 206 -22.83 -16.00 12.57
C HIS A 206 -24.07 -15.19 12.93
N SER A 207 -25.23 -15.84 12.93
CA SER A 207 -26.50 -15.29 13.42
C SER A 207 -27.05 -16.04 14.64
N GLY A 208 -26.42 -17.18 14.98
CA GLY A 208 -26.86 -18.08 16.06
C GLY A 208 -26.28 -17.77 17.44
N THR A 209 -26.53 -18.69 18.38
CA THR A 209 -26.04 -18.63 19.77
C THR A 209 -24.57 -19.06 19.89
N LYS A 210 -23.94 -18.81 21.03
CA LYS A 210 -22.57 -19.30 21.32
C LYS A 210 -22.47 -20.81 21.17
N GLU A 211 -23.51 -21.55 21.53
CA GLU A 211 -23.61 -23.01 21.43
C GLU A 211 -23.64 -23.47 19.96
N ASP A 212 -24.42 -22.79 19.12
CA ASP A 212 -24.51 -23.09 17.68
C ASP A 212 -23.16 -22.88 16.99
N VAL A 213 -22.51 -21.75 17.30
CA VAL A 213 -21.17 -21.41 16.79
C VAL A 213 -20.14 -22.46 17.19
N LYS A 214 -20.14 -22.88 18.46
CA LYS A 214 -19.26 -23.98 18.94
C LYS A 214 -19.54 -25.27 18.19
N ALA A 215 -20.81 -25.63 18.00
CA ALA A 215 -21.19 -26.84 17.29
C ALA A 215 -20.71 -26.83 15.84
N TYR A 216 -20.89 -25.71 15.13
CA TYR A 216 -20.39 -25.51 13.77
C TYR A 216 -18.86 -25.68 13.70
N ILE A 217 -18.11 -24.95 14.53
CA ILE A 217 -16.63 -25.00 14.52
C ILE A 217 -16.13 -26.41 14.83
N ASN A 218 -16.74 -27.09 15.81
CA ASN A 218 -16.36 -28.45 16.17
C ASN A 218 -16.65 -29.46 15.04
N ARG A 219 -17.70 -29.26 14.23
CA ARG A 219 -17.96 -30.06 13.03
C ARG A 219 -16.88 -29.87 11.97
N MET A 220 -16.51 -28.62 11.67
CA MET A 220 -15.43 -28.30 10.74
C MET A 220 -14.08 -28.87 11.20
N LEU A 221 -13.74 -28.70 12.50
CA LEU A 221 -12.55 -29.29 13.10
C LEU A 221 -12.53 -30.82 12.98
N LYS A 222 -13.67 -31.48 13.21
CA LYS A 222 -13.80 -32.93 13.07
C LYS A 222 -13.63 -33.39 11.62
N ALA A 223 -14.15 -32.63 10.65
CA ALA A 223 -13.96 -32.92 9.23
C ALA A 223 -12.46 -32.87 8.85
N ILE A 224 -11.75 -31.84 9.28
CA ILE A 224 -10.31 -31.69 9.08
C ILE A 224 -9.53 -32.78 9.82
N ASP A 225 -9.83 -33.08 11.09
CA ASP A 225 -9.11 -34.09 11.88
C ASP A 225 -9.22 -35.51 11.28
N LYS A 226 -10.39 -35.87 10.74
CA LYS A 226 -10.64 -37.15 10.04
C LYS A 226 -9.73 -37.38 8.81
N THR A 227 -9.07 -36.34 8.31
CA THR A 227 -8.10 -36.46 7.22
C THR A 227 -6.73 -36.96 7.71
N GLY A 228 -6.49 -36.95 9.02
CA GLY A 228 -5.17 -37.16 9.61
C GLY A 228 -4.34 -35.88 9.73
N ASN A 229 -4.94 -34.69 9.51
CA ASN A 229 -4.24 -33.42 9.66
C ASN A 229 -3.58 -33.28 11.04
N ARG A 230 -2.36 -32.73 11.05
CA ARG A 230 -1.60 -32.41 12.27
C ARG A 230 -1.21 -30.93 12.34
N LYS A 231 -1.51 -30.16 11.29
CA LYS A 231 -1.23 -28.74 11.22
C LYS A 231 -2.25 -27.94 12.05
N PRO A 232 -1.88 -26.79 12.62
CA PRO A 232 -2.81 -25.92 13.32
C PRO A 232 -4.01 -25.51 12.45
N VAL A 233 -5.18 -25.46 13.07
CA VAL A 233 -6.40 -24.91 12.47
C VAL A 233 -6.72 -23.58 13.13
N PHE A 234 -7.00 -22.57 12.31
CA PHE A 234 -7.29 -21.20 12.71
C PHE A 234 -8.75 -20.85 12.47
N TYR A 235 -9.23 -19.83 13.19
CA TYR A 235 -10.57 -19.28 13.00
C TYR A 235 -10.56 -17.75 13.11
N ASN A 236 -11.33 -17.11 12.25
CA ASN A 236 -11.46 -15.66 12.21
C ASN A 236 -12.24 -15.13 13.41
N VAL A 237 -11.66 -14.13 14.08
CA VAL A 237 -12.26 -13.45 15.25
C VAL A 237 -12.44 -11.95 15.04
N SER A 238 -12.17 -11.44 13.84
CA SER A 238 -12.45 -10.05 13.46
C SER A 238 -13.95 -9.77 13.33
N HIS A 239 -14.76 -10.81 13.14
CA HIS A 239 -16.19 -10.73 12.92
C HIS A 239 -16.98 -11.34 14.09
N ASN A 240 -18.24 -10.92 14.24
CA ASN A 240 -19.19 -11.45 15.23
C ASN A 240 -18.66 -11.35 16.68
N GLY A 241 -18.17 -10.18 17.10
CA GLY A 241 -17.55 -9.99 18.42
C GLY A 241 -18.41 -10.45 19.62
N TYR A 242 -19.74 -10.49 19.47
CA TYR A 242 -20.68 -10.95 20.49
C TYR A 242 -20.56 -12.46 20.84
N VAL A 243 -19.97 -13.28 19.97
CA VAL A 243 -19.74 -14.74 20.18
C VAL A 243 -18.27 -15.09 20.35
N VAL A 244 -17.38 -14.12 20.57
CA VAL A 244 -15.92 -14.36 20.60
C VAL A 244 -15.49 -15.46 21.59
N ASP A 245 -16.15 -15.59 22.74
CA ASP A 245 -15.89 -16.66 23.71
C ASP A 245 -16.03 -18.06 23.10
N ALA A 246 -17.03 -18.26 22.23
CA ALA A 246 -17.30 -19.54 21.57
C ALA A 246 -16.08 -20.01 20.75
N TYR A 247 -15.38 -19.07 20.11
CA TYR A 247 -14.18 -19.37 19.32
C TYR A 247 -13.07 -19.94 20.21
N TYR A 248 -12.80 -19.30 21.35
CA TYR A 248 -11.73 -19.71 22.27
C TYR A 248 -12.04 -20.97 23.07
N GLU A 249 -13.33 -21.28 23.29
CA GLU A 249 -13.80 -22.52 23.91
C GLU A 249 -13.62 -23.76 23.02
N THR A 250 -13.43 -23.59 21.71
CA THR A 250 -13.19 -24.70 20.78
C THR A 250 -11.72 -25.15 20.72
N ALA A 251 -11.48 -26.28 20.05
CA ALA A 251 -10.15 -26.88 19.93
C ALA A 251 -9.25 -26.23 18.86
N ILE A 252 -9.66 -25.13 18.22
CA ILE A 252 -8.80 -24.37 17.28
C ILE A 252 -7.44 -24.04 17.90
N GLN A 253 -6.39 -23.97 17.09
CA GLN A 253 -5.03 -23.73 17.58
C GLN A 253 -4.60 -22.26 17.47
N GLY A 254 -5.29 -21.46 16.66
CA GLY A 254 -5.03 -20.03 16.51
C GLY A 254 -6.26 -19.23 16.10
N THR A 255 -6.14 -17.92 16.20
CA THR A 255 -7.15 -16.93 15.82
C THR A 255 -6.59 -15.96 14.82
N THR A 256 -7.44 -15.47 13.93
CA THR A 256 -7.04 -14.56 12.84
C THR A 256 -7.79 -13.23 12.93
N TYR A 257 -7.09 -12.19 12.49
CA TYR A 257 -7.46 -10.80 12.65
C TYR A 257 -7.17 -10.02 11.37
N GLN A 258 -7.90 -8.92 11.19
CA GLN A 258 -7.77 -8.02 10.04
C GLN A 258 -7.45 -6.59 10.52
N TRP A 259 -6.88 -5.78 9.65
CA TRP A 259 -6.78 -4.34 9.90
C TRP A 259 -6.72 -3.48 8.63
N TYR A 260 -7.74 -2.63 8.45
CA TYR A 260 -7.73 -1.53 7.50
C TYR A 260 -7.86 -0.22 8.29
N PRO A 261 -6.75 0.38 8.76
CA PRO A 261 -6.76 1.49 9.72
C PRO A 261 -7.41 2.77 9.18
N ILE A 262 -7.50 2.89 7.85
CA ILE A 262 -7.99 4.08 7.14
C ILE A 262 -9.12 3.73 6.18
N GLY A 263 -9.99 2.79 6.60
CA GLY A 263 -11.13 2.36 5.80
C GLY A 263 -10.72 1.69 4.49
N LEU A 264 -11.69 1.52 3.59
CA LEU A 264 -11.53 0.94 2.26
C LEU A 264 -12.42 1.69 1.27
N VAL A 265 -12.07 1.63 -0.01
CA VAL A 265 -12.88 2.11 -1.14
C VAL A 265 -13.20 3.61 -1.02
N SER A 266 -12.19 4.43 -0.70
CA SER A 266 -12.31 5.90 -0.69
C SER A 266 -12.73 6.48 -2.05
N GLY A 267 -12.41 5.78 -3.14
CA GLY A 267 -12.68 6.23 -4.51
C GLY A 267 -11.66 7.25 -5.04
N GLN A 268 -10.66 7.59 -4.22
CA GLN A 268 -9.56 8.52 -4.51
C GLN A 268 -8.37 8.22 -3.60
N THR A 269 -7.21 8.76 -3.94
CA THR A 269 -6.03 8.72 -3.07
C THR A 269 -6.26 9.56 -1.81
N GLN A 270 -6.20 8.92 -0.64
CA GLN A 270 -6.27 9.60 0.65
C GLN A 270 -4.95 10.30 0.97
N GLN A 271 -5.04 11.51 1.53
CA GLN A 271 -3.88 12.37 1.83
C GLN A 271 -3.78 12.69 3.33
N GLY A 272 -2.57 13.01 3.78
CA GLY A 272 -2.28 13.41 5.16
C GLY A 272 -1.47 12.38 5.96
N ASN A 273 -1.12 12.74 7.20
CA ASN A 273 -0.36 11.88 8.08
C ASN A 273 -1.25 10.84 8.79
N PHE A 274 -0.98 9.57 8.54
CA PHE A 274 -1.72 8.42 9.07
C PHE A 274 -0.95 7.62 10.15
N LEU A 275 0.22 8.07 10.59
CA LEU A 275 0.98 7.40 11.65
C LEU A 275 0.20 7.28 12.98
N PRO A 276 -0.58 8.28 13.43
CA PRO A 276 -1.44 8.12 14.61
C PRO A 276 -2.47 7.00 14.50
N TYR A 277 -2.89 6.64 13.27
CA TYR A 277 -3.91 5.62 13.03
C TYR A 277 -3.39 4.21 13.28
N VAL A 278 -2.07 4.05 13.31
CA VAL A 278 -1.40 2.76 13.48
C VAL A 278 -0.56 2.69 14.74
N ASP A 279 -0.78 3.60 15.68
CA ASP A 279 -0.08 3.67 16.98
C ASP A 279 -0.26 2.38 17.79
N CYS A 280 -1.50 1.87 17.90
CA CYS A 280 -1.82 0.68 18.65
C CYS A 280 -2.83 -0.23 17.93
N TYR A 281 -2.73 -1.55 18.18
CA TYR A 281 -3.75 -2.53 17.78
C TYR A 281 -4.34 -3.16 19.04
N ASP A 282 -5.47 -2.62 19.50
CA ASP A 282 -6.14 -3.10 20.70
C ASP A 282 -7.09 -4.26 20.41
N ILE A 283 -7.00 -5.29 21.24
CA ILE A 283 -7.91 -6.44 21.19
C ILE A 283 -8.83 -6.34 22.42
N PRO A 284 -10.06 -5.81 22.30
CA PRO A 284 -10.88 -5.38 23.44
C PRO A 284 -11.37 -6.52 24.36
N PHE A 285 -11.16 -7.76 23.91
CA PHE A 285 -11.53 -8.99 24.60
C PHE A 285 -10.31 -9.78 25.13
N ALA A 286 -9.07 -9.28 24.94
CA ALA A 286 -7.83 -9.97 25.33
C ALA A 286 -7.80 -10.41 26.80
N ASP A 287 -8.22 -9.52 27.71
CA ASP A 287 -8.22 -9.77 29.15
C ASP A 287 -9.51 -10.41 29.67
N LYS A 288 -10.53 -10.54 28.81
CA LYS A 288 -11.87 -11.03 29.17
C LYS A 288 -12.09 -12.49 28.78
N VAL A 289 -11.45 -12.94 27.70
CA VAL A 289 -11.69 -14.26 27.13
C VAL A 289 -10.72 -15.31 27.69
N LYS A 290 -11.28 -16.36 28.29
CA LYS A 290 -10.49 -17.47 28.83
C LYS A 290 -9.72 -18.19 27.71
N GLY A 291 -8.41 -18.35 27.89
CA GLY A 291 -7.57 -19.06 26.92
C GLY A 291 -7.04 -18.19 25.78
N PHE A 292 -7.25 -16.87 25.83
CA PHE A 292 -6.73 -15.91 24.86
C PHE A 292 -5.22 -16.10 24.57
N ASN A 293 -4.41 -16.16 25.63
CA ASN A 293 -2.95 -16.35 25.54
C ASN A 293 -2.51 -17.79 25.20
N LYS A 294 -3.43 -18.70 24.83
CA LYS A 294 -3.11 -20.09 24.45
C LYS A 294 -3.27 -20.36 22.96
N LYS A 295 -3.76 -19.39 22.19
CA LYS A 295 -3.98 -19.49 20.74
C LYS A 295 -2.93 -18.65 20.02
N ALA A 296 -2.43 -19.15 18.89
CA ALA A 296 -1.59 -18.36 17.99
C ALA A 296 -2.39 -17.20 17.38
N ARG A 297 -1.72 -16.09 17.04
CA ARG A 297 -2.35 -14.90 16.47
C ARG A 297 -1.79 -14.61 15.09
N MET A 298 -2.68 -14.42 14.13
CA MET A 298 -2.37 -14.08 12.74
C MET A 298 -3.14 -12.85 12.31
N ILE A 299 -2.47 -11.90 11.65
CA ILE A 299 -3.12 -10.93 10.77
C ILE A 299 -3.25 -11.61 9.40
N TYR A 300 -4.47 -11.99 9.04
CA TYR A 300 -4.72 -12.67 7.76
C TYR A 300 -4.77 -11.67 6.60
N GLU A 301 -5.27 -10.47 6.87
CA GLU A 301 -5.38 -9.39 5.90
C GLU A 301 -5.14 -8.04 6.59
N PHE A 302 -4.33 -7.19 5.96
CA PHE A 302 -4.20 -5.79 6.35
C PHE A 302 -3.75 -4.97 5.15
N ASP A 303 -4.06 -3.68 5.15
CA ASP A 303 -3.45 -2.72 4.23
C ASP A 303 -3.75 -1.30 4.73
N PRO A 304 -2.80 -0.36 4.66
CA PRO A 304 -3.14 1.05 4.70
C PRO A 304 -3.71 1.40 3.32
N ALA A 305 -5.01 1.17 3.15
CA ALA A 305 -5.67 1.23 1.85
C ALA A 305 -5.81 2.65 1.29
N ASP A 306 -6.00 2.77 -0.01
CA ASP A 306 -6.22 4.04 -0.73
C ASP A 306 -5.11 5.09 -0.58
N ILE A 307 -3.87 4.69 -0.28
CA ILE A 307 -2.71 5.61 -0.26
C ILE A 307 -1.57 5.13 -1.15
N MET A 308 -0.82 6.11 -1.67
CA MET A 308 0.42 5.90 -2.42
C MET A 308 1.68 6.04 -1.56
N TYR A 309 1.53 6.40 -0.28
CA TYR A 309 2.64 6.59 0.64
C TYR A 309 3.39 5.29 0.95
N SER A 310 4.68 5.44 1.29
CA SER A 310 5.61 4.35 1.54
C SER A 310 6.08 4.23 3.00
N TYR A 311 5.56 5.04 3.94
CA TYR A 311 6.00 5.01 5.34
C TYR A 311 5.18 4.07 6.27
N MET A 312 4.07 3.49 5.78
CA MET A 312 3.09 2.84 6.66
C MET A 312 3.41 1.38 7.03
N TYR A 313 3.92 0.55 6.11
CA TYR A 313 4.03 -0.90 6.35
C TYR A 313 4.91 -1.26 7.57
N PRO A 314 6.12 -0.68 7.76
CA PRO A 314 6.93 -0.98 8.94
C PRO A 314 6.29 -0.52 10.26
N ALA A 315 5.56 0.62 10.24
CA ALA A 315 4.83 1.10 11.42
C ALA A 315 3.70 0.13 11.82
N MET A 316 2.94 -0.38 10.84
CA MET A 316 1.91 -1.40 11.10
C MET A 316 2.53 -2.70 11.63
N VAL A 317 3.65 -3.16 11.05
CA VAL A 317 4.36 -4.34 11.55
C VAL A 317 4.83 -4.17 12.98
N ARG A 318 5.43 -3.02 13.32
CA ARG A 318 5.81 -2.70 14.70
C ARG A 318 4.61 -2.89 15.63
N THR A 319 3.47 -2.31 15.28
CA THR A 319 2.23 -2.40 16.07
C THR A 319 1.71 -3.84 16.19
N PHE A 320 1.73 -4.62 15.11
CA PHE A 320 1.37 -6.03 15.14
C PHE A 320 2.32 -6.87 16.02
N ARG A 321 3.63 -6.60 15.94
CA ARG A 321 4.62 -7.30 16.78
C ARG A 321 4.43 -6.96 18.25
N THR A 322 4.11 -5.70 18.59
CA THR A 322 3.70 -5.28 19.95
C THR A 322 2.45 -6.03 20.41
N ALA A 323 1.43 -6.20 19.56
CA ALA A 323 0.20 -6.95 19.89
C ALA A 323 0.38 -8.49 19.91
N GLY A 324 1.57 -8.98 19.55
CA GLY A 324 1.97 -10.38 19.68
C GLY A 324 1.68 -11.25 18.46
N PHE A 325 1.43 -10.64 17.29
CA PHE A 325 1.22 -11.36 16.04
C PHE A 325 2.52 -11.97 15.50
N GLN A 326 2.41 -13.18 14.94
CA GLN A 326 3.53 -13.92 14.36
C GLN A 326 3.39 -14.17 12.87
N TRP A 327 2.17 -14.05 12.34
CA TRP A 327 1.89 -14.17 10.92
C TRP A 327 1.16 -12.91 10.48
N ILE A 328 1.67 -12.25 9.46
CA ILE A 328 1.18 -10.94 9.02
C ILE A 328 1.17 -10.91 7.49
N THR A 329 -0.01 -10.93 6.88
CA THR A 329 -0.15 -10.96 5.41
C THR A 329 -1.00 -9.80 4.90
N GLN A 330 -0.41 -8.99 4.02
CA GLN A 330 -1.06 -7.83 3.39
C GLN A 330 -2.12 -8.30 2.39
N PHE A 331 -3.21 -7.57 2.22
CA PHE A 331 -4.20 -7.84 1.17
C PHE A 331 -4.27 -6.64 0.21
N ALA A 332 -4.08 -6.80 -1.09
CA ALA A 332 -3.41 -7.91 -1.76
C ALA A 332 -2.25 -7.39 -2.63
N TYR A 333 -1.39 -8.32 -3.06
CA TYR A 333 -0.37 -8.06 -4.07
C TYR A 333 -1.01 -8.13 -5.46
N ASP A 334 -0.90 -7.05 -6.23
CA ASP A 334 -1.55 -6.97 -7.54
C ASP A 334 -0.77 -7.75 -8.60
N PRO A 335 -1.44 -8.64 -9.38
CA PRO A 335 -0.79 -9.35 -10.46
C PRO A 335 -0.18 -8.40 -11.49
N MET A 336 1.10 -8.62 -11.81
CA MET A 336 1.91 -7.70 -12.62
C MET A 336 1.25 -7.33 -13.96
N ASP A 337 0.56 -8.27 -14.59
CA ASP A 337 -0.05 -8.06 -15.91
C ASP A 337 -1.28 -7.13 -15.90
N ILE A 338 -1.91 -6.92 -14.74
CA ILE A 338 -3.06 -6.00 -14.58
C ILE A 338 -2.79 -4.84 -13.61
N ALA A 339 -1.64 -4.85 -12.91
CA ALA A 339 -1.25 -3.82 -11.97
C ALA A 339 -1.11 -2.41 -12.60
N TYR A 340 -0.94 -2.30 -13.92
CA TYR A 340 -0.97 -1.01 -14.61
C TYR A 340 -2.29 -0.25 -14.45
N ALA A 341 -3.39 -0.95 -14.10
CA ALA A 341 -4.74 -0.39 -14.00
C ALA A 341 -5.38 -0.50 -12.62
N ASN A 342 -4.74 -1.23 -11.70
CA ASN A 342 -5.22 -1.48 -10.34
C ASN A 342 -6.68 -1.98 -10.27
N THR A 343 -6.99 -3.07 -10.98
CA THR A 343 -8.38 -3.56 -11.12
C THR A 343 -8.74 -4.75 -10.23
N GLU A 344 -7.77 -5.41 -9.59
CA GLU A 344 -8.03 -6.57 -8.73
C GLU A 344 -8.87 -6.15 -7.52
N TYR A 345 -8.28 -5.31 -6.66
CA TYR A 345 -8.98 -4.64 -5.59
C TYR A 345 -8.60 -3.19 -5.59
N GLN A 346 -9.47 -2.32 -6.12
CA GLN A 346 -9.14 -0.92 -6.44
C GLN A 346 -8.55 -0.13 -5.27
N THR A 347 -8.74 -0.60 -4.02
CA THR A 347 -8.33 0.06 -2.77
C THR A 347 -6.94 -0.36 -2.30
N HIS A 348 -6.47 -1.52 -2.74
CA HIS A 348 -5.12 -2.01 -2.52
C HIS A 348 -4.30 -1.67 -3.75
N PHE A 349 -3.02 -1.33 -3.56
CA PHE A 349 -2.14 -1.15 -4.71
C PHE A 349 -0.69 -1.45 -4.32
N LEU A 350 -0.23 -2.67 -4.58
CA LEU A 350 1.09 -3.19 -4.22
C LEU A 350 1.65 -4.08 -5.33
N ASN A 351 2.69 -3.62 -6.01
CA ASN A 351 3.45 -4.40 -6.98
C ASN A 351 4.90 -3.85 -7.06
N LEU A 352 5.91 -4.71 -7.19
CA LEU A 352 7.31 -4.25 -7.22
C LEU A 352 7.61 -3.31 -8.39
N ALA A 353 7.03 -3.54 -9.56
CA ALA A 353 7.27 -2.72 -10.74
C ALA A 353 6.42 -1.45 -10.75
N TYR A 354 5.15 -1.52 -10.32
CA TYR A 354 4.20 -0.39 -10.43
C TYR A 354 4.11 0.49 -9.18
N THR A 355 4.45 -0.03 -8.00
CA THR A 355 4.52 0.76 -6.75
C THR A 355 5.85 0.52 -6.02
N PRO A 356 7.01 0.79 -6.67
CA PRO A 356 8.32 0.40 -6.17
C PRO A 356 8.60 0.94 -4.75
N ASN A 357 8.19 2.16 -4.43
CA ASN A 357 8.34 2.74 -3.08
C ASN A 357 7.58 1.93 -2.01
N LYS A 358 6.31 1.57 -2.27
CA LYS A 358 5.51 0.70 -1.39
C LYS A 358 6.12 -0.69 -1.29
N ALA A 359 6.65 -1.22 -2.38
CA ALA A 359 7.29 -2.53 -2.41
C ALA A 359 8.60 -2.57 -1.56
N ILE A 360 9.44 -1.54 -1.65
CA ILE A 360 10.62 -1.42 -0.76
C ILE A 360 10.19 -1.24 0.70
N SER A 361 9.12 -0.49 0.96
CA SER A 361 8.51 -0.40 2.30
C SER A 361 8.07 -1.77 2.83
N MET A 362 7.46 -2.62 1.99
CA MET A 362 7.14 -4.01 2.33
C MET A 362 8.39 -4.85 2.61
N LYS A 363 9.49 -4.67 1.87
CA LYS A 363 10.78 -5.32 2.16
C LYS A 363 11.33 -4.93 3.54
N ILE A 364 11.23 -3.65 3.90
CA ILE A 364 11.64 -3.14 5.22
C ILE A 364 10.73 -3.73 6.31
N ALA A 365 9.41 -3.78 6.07
CA ALA A 365 8.43 -4.37 6.97
C ALA A 365 8.70 -5.88 7.19
N ALA A 366 9.15 -6.60 6.17
CA ALA A 366 9.55 -8.01 6.28
C ALA A 366 10.76 -8.21 7.22
N GLU A 367 11.74 -7.29 7.19
CA GLU A 367 12.83 -7.29 8.16
C GLU A 367 12.33 -6.97 9.58
N ALA A 368 11.45 -5.96 9.72
CA ALA A 368 10.86 -5.62 11.01
C ALA A 368 10.09 -6.79 11.62
N ALA A 369 9.30 -7.51 10.82
CA ALA A 369 8.53 -8.66 11.31
C ALA A 369 9.43 -9.76 11.87
N ARG A 370 10.61 -9.96 11.28
CA ARG A 370 11.59 -10.97 11.70
C ARG A 370 12.46 -10.52 12.88
N SER A 371 12.82 -9.25 12.96
CA SER A 371 13.76 -8.75 13.98
C SER A 371 13.10 -8.22 15.24
N LEU A 372 11.89 -7.64 15.15
CA LEU A 372 11.20 -7.09 16.31
C LEU A 372 10.67 -8.22 17.19
N LYS A 373 10.87 -8.11 18.50
CA LYS A 373 10.40 -9.15 19.43
C LYS A 373 8.90 -9.05 19.63
N ARG A 374 8.27 -10.21 19.74
CA ARG A 374 6.85 -10.34 20.02
C ARG A 374 6.52 -9.79 21.41
N GLY A 375 5.57 -8.87 21.48
CA GLY A 375 5.12 -8.25 22.74
C GLY A 375 6.02 -7.13 23.27
N GLU A 376 7.11 -6.78 22.58
CA GLU A 376 7.96 -5.65 22.96
C GLU A 376 7.27 -4.33 22.57
N SER A 377 7.24 -3.36 23.48
CA SER A 377 6.74 -2.01 23.21
C SER A 377 7.87 -1.13 22.67
N TYR A 378 7.51 -0.20 21.78
CA TYR A 378 8.42 0.75 21.13
C TYR A 378 8.02 2.21 21.40
N GLY A 379 7.25 2.45 22.45
CA GLY A 379 6.67 3.77 22.77
C GLY A 379 5.38 4.07 22.00
N SER A 380 4.91 5.30 22.13
CA SER A 380 3.72 5.84 21.46
C SER A 380 4.13 6.91 20.45
N TYR A 381 3.26 7.18 19.47
CA TYR A 381 3.46 8.24 18.50
C TYR A 381 3.67 9.62 19.16
N PRO A 382 4.72 10.39 18.78
CA PRO A 382 5.60 10.20 17.61
C PRO A 382 6.93 9.51 17.91
N GLN A 383 7.20 9.10 19.15
CA GLN A 383 8.48 8.49 19.54
C GLN A 383 8.69 7.14 18.84
N ASP A 384 7.59 6.42 18.62
CA ASP A 384 7.55 5.12 17.93
C ASP A 384 7.94 5.17 16.44
N THR A 385 8.18 6.35 15.87
CA THR A 385 8.64 6.52 14.48
C THR A 385 10.09 6.07 14.28
N LEU A 386 10.83 5.89 15.38
CA LEU A 386 12.14 5.25 15.45
C LEU A 386 12.01 4.02 16.35
N PHE A 387 12.31 2.84 15.83
CA PHE A 387 12.10 1.60 16.58
C PHE A 387 13.06 0.48 16.18
N GLY A 388 13.13 -0.53 17.05
CA GLY A 388 14.00 -1.69 16.86
C GLY A 388 15.47 -1.32 16.60
N ASP A 389 16.16 -2.19 15.86
CA ASP A 389 17.54 -1.94 15.44
C ASP A 389 17.57 -1.28 14.04
N GLY A 390 17.34 0.04 14.03
CA GLY A 390 17.58 0.86 12.85
C GLY A 390 16.40 1.12 11.93
N PHE A 391 15.16 0.92 12.39
CA PHE A 391 13.98 1.30 11.62
C PHE A 391 13.59 2.75 11.85
N ARG A 392 13.21 3.43 10.77
CA ARG A 392 12.67 4.79 10.79
C ARG A 392 11.51 4.91 9.80
N VAL A 393 10.45 5.58 10.22
CA VAL A 393 9.34 6.00 9.33
C VAL A 393 9.13 7.50 9.42
N SER A 394 8.79 8.15 8.32
CA SER A 394 8.64 9.61 8.23
C SER A 394 7.54 9.99 7.24
N TYR A 395 6.48 10.65 7.73
CA TYR A 395 5.44 11.20 6.86
C TYR A 395 5.99 12.34 5.99
N THR A 396 6.76 13.26 6.57
CA THR A 396 7.24 14.46 5.87
C THR A 396 8.22 14.16 4.75
N GLU A 397 8.94 13.04 4.85
CA GLU A 397 9.87 12.57 3.81
C GLU A 397 9.26 11.46 2.94
N ASP A 398 8.01 11.05 3.23
CA ASP A 398 7.38 9.84 2.70
C ASP A 398 8.34 8.64 2.68
N LEU A 399 8.89 8.29 3.84
CA LEU A 399 10.03 7.38 3.94
C LEU A 399 9.79 6.25 4.95
N SER A 400 10.10 5.03 4.54
CA SER A 400 10.48 3.90 5.38
C SER A 400 11.96 3.64 5.19
N GLU A 401 12.70 3.43 6.27
CA GLU A 401 14.14 3.21 6.24
C GLU A 401 14.55 2.10 7.23
N LEU A 402 15.54 1.29 6.83
CA LEU A 402 16.27 0.36 7.69
C LEU A 402 17.76 0.61 7.54
N ASP A 403 18.44 0.92 8.64
CA ASP A 403 19.90 0.90 8.74
C ASP A 403 20.35 0.17 10.01
N ASN A 404 20.74 -1.09 9.85
CA ASN A 404 21.30 -1.89 10.95
C ASN A 404 22.84 -2.08 10.83
N GLY A 405 23.51 -1.26 10.01
CA GLY A 405 24.95 -1.35 9.76
C GLY A 405 25.40 -2.48 8.83
N LYS A 406 24.49 -3.35 8.38
CA LYS A 406 24.75 -4.38 7.34
C LYS A 406 23.78 -4.30 6.17
N LYS A 407 22.52 -4.01 6.47
CA LYS A 407 21.45 -3.76 5.49
C LYS A 407 21.13 -2.28 5.53
N PHE A 408 21.03 -1.67 4.35
CA PHE A 408 20.61 -0.28 4.21
C PHE A 408 19.50 -0.17 3.16
N TYR A 409 18.25 -0.04 3.62
CA TYR A 409 17.06 -0.02 2.77
C TYR A 409 16.28 1.28 2.96
N TYR A 410 15.74 1.85 1.88
CA TYR A 410 14.99 3.11 1.93
C TYR A 410 13.93 3.16 0.81
N SER A 411 12.67 3.44 1.17
CA SER A 411 11.56 3.46 0.21
C SER A 411 11.49 4.70 -0.66
N ASN A 412 12.29 5.73 -0.35
CA ASN A 412 12.39 6.99 -1.05
C ASN A 412 13.78 7.60 -0.85
N GLN A 413 14.05 8.73 -1.51
CA GLN A 413 15.28 9.51 -1.31
C GLN A 413 15.58 9.67 0.19
N THR A 414 16.81 9.35 0.58
CA THR A 414 17.29 9.56 1.95
C THR A 414 18.61 10.33 1.96
N ASN A 415 18.83 11.08 3.04
CA ASN A 415 20.11 11.71 3.35
C ASN A 415 20.81 11.04 4.54
N THR A 416 20.21 9.98 5.10
CA THR A 416 20.80 9.21 6.20
C THR A 416 22.10 8.56 5.75
N GLN A 417 23.17 8.81 6.50
CA GLN A 417 24.45 8.13 6.29
C GLN A 417 24.38 6.73 6.89
N PRO A 418 24.75 5.66 6.14
CA PRO A 418 24.80 4.32 6.70
C PRO A 418 25.71 4.27 7.93
N ARG A 419 25.26 3.61 9.01
CA ARG A 419 26.01 3.43 10.27
C ARG A 419 27.43 2.92 10.03
N ASP A 420 27.60 2.00 9.08
CA ASP A 420 28.90 1.50 8.64
C ASP A 420 28.84 1.04 7.17
N ALA A 421 29.13 1.97 6.25
CA ALA A 421 29.13 1.68 4.82
C ALA A 421 30.10 0.55 4.42
N SER A 422 31.15 0.29 5.20
CA SER A 422 32.16 -0.75 4.90
C SER A 422 31.68 -2.17 5.20
N LYS A 423 30.63 -2.32 6.01
CA LYS A 423 30.03 -3.61 6.40
C LYS A 423 28.73 -3.93 5.68
N LEU A 424 28.30 -3.08 4.75
CA LEU A 424 27.10 -3.32 3.98
C LEU A 424 27.23 -4.63 3.20
N VAL A 425 26.14 -5.40 3.20
CA VAL A 425 26.00 -6.64 2.43
C VAL A 425 24.72 -6.65 1.58
N SER A 426 23.79 -5.72 1.82
CA SER A 426 22.60 -5.55 0.98
C SER A 426 22.11 -4.10 1.06
N ILE A 427 21.83 -3.52 -0.10
CA ILE A 427 21.22 -2.21 -0.26
C ILE A 427 19.99 -2.39 -1.14
N ALA A 428 18.88 -1.72 -0.82
CA ALA A 428 17.67 -1.74 -1.63
C ALA A 428 16.95 -0.41 -1.51
N GLY A 429 16.55 0.21 -2.61
CA GLY A 429 15.86 1.47 -2.49
C GLY A 429 15.22 2.01 -3.75
N CYS A 430 14.46 3.09 -3.55
CA CYS A 430 13.95 3.97 -4.59
C CYS A 430 14.51 5.38 -4.35
N GLY A 431 14.89 6.10 -5.41
CA GLY A 431 15.60 7.37 -5.28
C GLY A 431 17.07 7.21 -4.86
N SER A 432 17.73 8.28 -4.41
CA SER A 432 19.14 8.24 -4.03
C SER A 432 19.36 8.16 -2.52
N SER A 433 20.59 7.81 -2.15
CA SER A 433 21.14 7.86 -0.80
C SER A 433 22.60 8.33 -0.85
N PRO A 434 23.28 8.56 0.29
CA PRO A 434 24.69 8.90 0.29
C PRO A 434 25.61 7.86 -0.37
N VAL A 435 25.19 6.59 -0.48
CA VAL A 435 25.99 5.52 -1.09
C VAL A 435 25.53 5.14 -2.51
N VAL A 436 24.35 5.60 -2.95
CA VAL A 436 23.82 5.36 -4.30
C VAL A 436 23.18 6.63 -4.84
N GLY A 437 23.75 7.20 -5.91
CA GLY A 437 23.09 8.24 -6.70
C GLY A 437 22.33 7.62 -7.87
N TYR A 438 21.02 7.87 -7.98
CA TYR A 438 20.16 7.34 -9.03
C TYR A 438 18.96 8.28 -9.27
N GLU A 439 18.71 8.62 -10.54
CA GLU A 439 17.61 9.52 -10.94
C GLU A 439 16.32 8.79 -11.35
N GLY A 440 16.38 7.48 -11.60
CA GLY A 440 15.20 6.70 -11.97
C GLY A 440 14.22 6.54 -10.80
N THR A 441 12.96 6.26 -11.15
CA THR A 441 11.87 6.07 -10.17
C THR A 441 11.64 4.60 -9.81
N GLY A 442 12.25 3.68 -10.56
CA GLY A 442 12.23 2.25 -10.26
C GLY A 442 13.01 1.87 -9.01
N ALA A 443 12.63 0.76 -8.38
CA ALA A 443 13.41 0.16 -7.30
C ALA A 443 14.73 -0.43 -7.82
N TYR A 444 15.76 -0.43 -6.98
CA TYR A 444 16.99 -1.19 -7.23
C TYR A 444 17.42 -1.98 -6.00
N PHE A 445 18.26 -2.97 -6.25
CA PHE A 445 18.80 -3.83 -5.23
C PHE A 445 20.27 -4.16 -5.52
N ILE A 446 21.12 -4.07 -4.50
CA ILE A 446 22.55 -4.29 -4.59
C ILE A 446 22.95 -5.29 -3.49
N ASP A 447 23.20 -6.53 -3.88
CA ASP A 447 23.47 -7.66 -2.96
C ASP A 447 24.94 -8.08 -3.03
N CYS A 448 25.61 -8.16 -1.87
CA CYS A 448 26.98 -8.66 -1.78
C CYS A 448 26.96 -10.19 -1.86
N LEU A 449 27.46 -10.75 -2.96
CA LEU A 449 27.55 -12.20 -3.16
C LEU A 449 28.77 -12.77 -2.41
N GLU A 450 29.88 -12.03 -2.47
CA GLU A 450 31.07 -12.21 -1.66
C GLU A 450 31.90 -10.90 -1.69
N THR A 451 32.93 -10.79 -0.84
CA THR A 451 33.77 -9.59 -0.75
C THR A 451 34.31 -9.15 -2.12
N GLY A 452 33.89 -7.97 -2.59
CA GLY A 452 34.25 -7.39 -3.87
C GLY A 452 33.42 -7.87 -5.07
N VAL A 453 32.38 -8.67 -4.87
CA VAL A 453 31.48 -9.16 -5.92
C VAL A 453 30.02 -8.93 -5.51
N TRP A 454 29.32 -8.13 -6.31
CA TRP A 454 27.96 -7.68 -6.01
C TRP A 454 27.02 -7.96 -7.18
N ARG A 455 25.74 -8.20 -6.89
CA ARG A 455 24.66 -8.24 -7.87
C ARG A 455 23.88 -6.95 -7.79
N LEU A 456 23.70 -6.27 -8.92
CA LEU A 456 22.83 -5.10 -9.07
C LEU A 456 21.61 -5.50 -9.90
N GLU A 457 20.42 -5.23 -9.39
CA GLU A 457 19.16 -5.35 -10.12
C GLU A 457 18.45 -4.00 -10.12
N VAL A 458 17.95 -3.59 -11.27
CA VAL A 458 17.28 -2.30 -11.48
C VAL A 458 15.92 -2.56 -12.15
N MET A 459 14.85 -2.18 -11.46
CA MET A 459 13.49 -2.20 -12.00
C MET A 459 13.26 -1.00 -12.94
N PRO A 460 12.35 -1.11 -13.93
CA PRO A 460 11.98 0.03 -14.75
C PRO A 460 11.31 1.14 -13.93
N ASP A 461 11.28 2.33 -14.52
CA ASP A 461 10.64 3.48 -13.91
C ASP A 461 9.13 3.32 -13.87
N ALA A 462 8.54 3.65 -12.72
CA ALA A 462 7.11 3.71 -12.49
C ALA A 462 6.67 5.17 -12.41
N ILE A 463 5.74 5.58 -13.28
CA ILE A 463 5.22 6.95 -13.32
C ILE A 463 3.71 6.92 -13.10
N VAL A 464 3.26 7.53 -12.01
CA VAL A 464 1.83 7.69 -11.72
C VAL A 464 1.23 8.70 -12.70
N VAL A 465 0.26 8.23 -13.50
CA VAL A 465 -0.39 9.02 -14.54
C VAL A 465 -1.86 9.31 -14.23
N ASN A 466 -2.49 8.49 -13.38
CA ASN A 466 -3.85 8.72 -12.86
C ASN A 466 -3.98 8.22 -11.43
N ASP A 467 -5.03 8.67 -10.74
CA ASP A 467 -5.35 8.18 -9.41
C ASP A 467 -5.76 6.69 -9.45
N PRO A 468 -5.01 5.79 -8.79
CA PRO A 468 -5.24 4.36 -8.85
C PRO A 468 -6.51 3.90 -8.14
N PHE A 469 -7.03 4.67 -7.18
CA PHE A 469 -8.14 4.26 -6.31
C PHE A 469 -9.53 4.68 -6.82
N THR A 470 -9.56 5.36 -7.97
CA THR A 470 -10.79 5.64 -8.72
C THR A 470 -11.42 4.35 -9.25
N LYS A 471 -12.64 4.43 -9.80
CA LYS A 471 -13.38 3.27 -10.34
C LYS A 471 -12.47 2.36 -11.21
N PRO A 472 -12.45 1.03 -10.97
CA PRO A 472 -11.55 0.11 -11.66
C PRO A 472 -11.96 -0.06 -13.12
N SER A 473 -10.97 -0.11 -14.00
CA SER A 473 -11.13 -0.39 -15.44
C SER A 473 -9.79 -0.79 -16.05
N LEU A 474 -9.75 -1.86 -16.85
CA LEU A 474 -8.55 -2.25 -17.61
C LEU A 474 -8.15 -1.23 -18.68
N GLU A 475 -9.05 -0.30 -19.03
CA GLU A 475 -8.73 0.81 -19.95
C GLU A 475 -8.05 2.00 -19.25
N LYS A 476 -8.11 2.04 -17.91
CA LYS A 476 -7.55 3.11 -17.08
C LYS A 476 -6.13 2.75 -16.69
N GLU A 477 -5.15 3.34 -17.36
CA GLU A 477 -3.75 3.23 -16.94
C GLU A 477 -3.50 4.15 -15.76
N VAL A 478 -3.05 3.62 -14.62
CA VAL A 478 -2.78 4.38 -13.38
C VAL A 478 -1.29 4.62 -13.19
N VAL A 479 -0.46 3.65 -13.60
CA VAL A 479 1.00 3.75 -13.59
C VAL A 479 1.56 3.27 -14.92
N SER A 480 2.38 4.10 -15.55
CA SER A 480 3.10 3.78 -16.77
C SER A 480 4.52 3.30 -16.45
N ILE A 481 4.96 2.26 -17.16
CA ILE A 481 6.31 1.68 -17.04
C ILE A 481 7.20 2.18 -18.16
N ILE A 482 8.37 2.71 -17.80
CA ILE A 482 9.37 3.23 -18.75
C ILE A 482 10.72 2.57 -18.50
N TYR A 483 11.35 2.08 -19.56
CA TYR A 483 12.72 1.55 -19.51
C TYR A 483 13.72 2.68 -19.72
N GLY A 484 13.76 3.60 -18.75
CA GLY A 484 14.68 4.74 -18.75
C GLY A 484 16.14 4.30 -18.67
N ALA A 485 17.05 5.13 -19.19
CA ALA A 485 18.48 4.92 -19.05
C ALA A 485 19.05 6.05 -18.19
N TRP A 486 19.58 5.72 -17.01
CA TRP A 486 20.03 6.69 -16.01
C TRP A 486 21.46 6.44 -15.60
N ASP A 487 22.17 7.49 -15.24
CA ASP A 487 23.46 7.32 -14.57
C ASP A 487 23.22 6.83 -13.14
N MET A 488 24.01 5.85 -12.70
CA MET A 488 24.02 5.35 -11.33
C MET A 488 25.41 5.47 -10.73
N ALA A 489 25.54 6.29 -9.68
CA ALA A 489 26.77 6.46 -8.94
C ALA A 489 26.79 5.55 -7.71
N LEU A 490 27.80 4.69 -7.58
CA LEU A 490 27.96 3.75 -6.47
C LEU A 490 29.15 4.15 -5.60
N GLN A 491 28.90 4.41 -4.32
CA GLN A 491 29.91 4.73 -3.31
C GLN A 491 29.95 3.63 -2.23
N ILE A 492 30.15 2.38 -2.66
CA ILE A 492 30.22 1.21 -1.79
C ILE A 492 31.68 0.90 -1.51
N PRO A 493 32.19 1.06 -0.26
CA PRO A 493 33.62 0.89 0.04
C PRO A 493 34.20 -0.47 -0.38
N ASP A 494 33.45 -1.56 -0.20
CA ASP A 494 33.88 -2.89 -0.61
C ASP A 494 33.98 -3.05 -2.15
N LEU A 495 33.13 -2.38 -2.94
CA LEU A 495 33.24 -2.42 -4.40
C LEU A 495 34.38 -1.51 -4.90
N GLY A 496 34.58 -0.37 -4.22
CA GLY A 496 35.49 0.69 -4.64
C GLY A 496 34.96 1.48 -5.84
N ARG A 497 35.78 2.41 -6.36
CA ARG A 497 35.41 3.27 -7.51
C ARG A 497 35.72 2.65 -8.86
N THR A 498 36.48 1.56 -8.89
CA THR A 498 36.86 0.87 -10.12
C THR A 498 36.43 -0.58 -10.07
N PHE A 499 35.54 -0.97 -10.98
CA PHE A 499 34.98 -2.31 -11.04
C PHE A 499 34.55 -2.66 -12.48
N THR A 500 34.37 -3.95 -12.74
CA THR A 500 33.80 -4.46 -13.98
C THR A 500 32.29 -4.62 -13.82
N LEU A 501 31.52 -4.23 -14.83
CA LEU A 501 30.08 -4.41 -14.97
C LEU A 501 29.81 -5.49 -16.03
N ILE A 502 29.02 -6.50 -15.69
CA ILE A 502 28.68 -7.61 -16.60
C ILE A 502 27.15 -7.79 -16.58
N ALA A 503 26.49 -7.71 -17.73
CA ALA A 503 25.06 -8.03 -17.85
C ALA A 503 24.81 -9.53 -17.60
N LEU A 504 23.74 -9.86 -16.87
CA LEU A 504 23.40 -11.25 -16.50
C LEU A 504 22.07 -11.75 -17.09
N ASN A 505 21.05 -10.90 -17.21
CA ASN A 505 19.74 -11.32 -17.69
C ASN A 505 19.72 -11.45 -19.24
N LYS A 506 18.93 -12.40 -19.75
CA LYS A 506 18.97 -12.86 -21.15
C LYS A 506 18.78 -11.77 -22.22
N GLU A 507 17.98 -10.75 -21.93
CA GLU A 507 17.64 -9.66 -22.87
C GLU A 507 18.57 -8.44 -22.74
N ASN A 508 19.58 -8.52 -21.88
CA ASN A 508 20.54 -7.46 -21.66
C ASN A 508 21.81 -7.71 -22.48
N ASP A 509 21.90 -6.99 -23.59
CA ASP A 509 22.99 -7.07 -24.57
C ASP A 509 24.18 -6.15 -24.24
N ARG A 510 24.20 -5.54 -23.06
CA ARG A 510 25.29 -4.65 -22.65
C ARG A 510 26.60 -5.42 -22.54
N GLU A 511 27.60 -4.98 -23.31
CA GLU A 511 28.96 -5.53 -23.26
C GLU A 511 29.60 -5.31 -21.88
N GLU A 512 30.53 -6.20 -21.53
CA GLU A 512 31.34 -6.05 -20.33
C GLU A 512 32.08 -4.71 -20.34
N GLU A 513 31.90 -3.92 -19.28
CA GLU A 513 32.43 -2.56 -19.19
C GLU A 513 33.28 -2.39 -17.93
N LYS A 514 34.41 -1.70 -18.07
CA LYS A 514 35.22 -1.28 -16.91
C LYS A 514 34.83 0.12 -16.46
N ILE A 515 34.26 0.22 -15.26
CA ILE A 515 33.94 1.48 -14.59
C ILE A 515 35.17 1.98 -13.83
N THR A 516 35.49 3.28 -13.92
CA THR A 516 36.71 3.86 -13.35
C THR A 516 36.48 4.92 -12.28
N ASP A 517 35.32 5.55 -12.25
CA ASP A 517 34.99 6.69 -11.38
C ASP A 517 33.88 6.40 -10.36
N GLY A 518 33.29 5.20 -10.41
CA GLY A 518 32.16 4.75 -9.60
C GLY A 518 30.79 5.01 -10.24
N VAL A 519 30.75 5.53 -11.48
CA VAL A 519 29.50 5.91 -12.16
C VAL A 519 29.24 4.99 -13.34
N ILE A 520 28.16 4.23 -13.27
CA ILE A 520 27.64 3.45 -14.40
C ILE A 520 26.79 4.40 -15.25
N ARG A 521 27.24 4.68 -16.47
CA ARG A 521 26.55 5.61 -17.38
C ARG A 521 25.43 4.91 -18.14
N SER A 522 24.31 5.60 -18.33
CA SER A 522 23.18 5.11 -19.13
C SER A 522 22.78 3.67 -18.73
N LEU A 523 22.66 3.42 -17.43
CA LEU A 523 22.22 2.14 -16.87
C LEU A 523 20.74 1.94 -17.18
N ARG A 524 20.40 0.80 -17.77
CA ARG A 524 19.02 0.40 -18.08
C ARG A 524 18.51 -0.63 -17.06
N PRO A 525 17.19 -0.80 -16.92
CA PRO A 525 16.61 -1.88 -16.14
C PRO A 525 17.18 -3.24 -16.55
N GLY A 526 17.40 -4.10 -15.57
CA GLY A 526 18.03 -5.39 -15.77
C GLY A 526 18.92 -5.78 -14.58
N VAL A 527 19.69 -6.85 -14.78
CA VAL A 527 20.53 -7.46 -13.74
C VAL A 527 21.97 -7.55 -14.20
N TYR A 528 22.86 -7.17 -13.28
CA TYR A 528 24.27 -6.99 -13.54
C TYR A 528 25.13 -7.57 -12.41
N LEU A 529 26.28 -8.13 -12.76
CA LEU A 529 27.34 -8.48 -11.83
C LEU A 529 28.36 -7.34 -11.78
N LEU A 530 28.70 -6.90 -10.57
CA LEU A 530 29.73 -5.91 -10.30
C LEU A 530 30.92 -6.59 -9.64
N LYS A 531 32.11 -6.44 -10.23
CA LYS A 531 33.33 -7.07 -9.73
C LYS A 531 34.42 -6.03 -9.49
N ARG A 532 34.83 -5.85 -8.23
CA ARG A 532 35.94 -4.96 -7.84
C ARG A 532 37.19 -5.24 -8.67
N ASN A 533 37.84 -4.19 -9.13
CA ASN A 533 39.09 -4.29 -9.88
C ASN A 533 40.17 -5.03 -9.07
N GLY A 534 40.82 -6.02 -9.70
CA GLY A 534 41.82 -6.88 -9.04
C GLY A 534 41.25 -7.93 -8.08
N CYS A 535 39.92 -8.06 -7.94
CA CYS A 535 39.31 -9.13 -7.14
C CYS A 535 39.37 -10.48 -7.89
N THR A 536 39.74 -11.53 -7.17
CA THR A 536 39.61 -12.93 -7.61
C THR A 536 38.46 -13.56 -6.82
N PRO A 537 37.27 -13.72 -7.43
CA PRO A 537 36.11 -14.34 -6.78
C PRO A 537 36.44 -15.77 -6.32
N LYS A 538 35.90 -16.21 -5.17
CA LYS A 538 36.04 -17.60 -4.74
C LYS A 538 35.10 -18.52 -5.52
N GLN A 539 33.98 -17.97 -6.00
CA GLN A 539 32.99 -18.70 -6.78
C GLN A 539 32.88 -18.12 -8.20
N SER A 540 32.53 -18.97 -9.16
CA SER A 540 32.23 -18.56 -10.52
C SER A 540 30.76 -18.16 -10.62
N TRP A 541 30.47 -16.89 -10.34
CA TRP A 541 29.13 -16.32 -10.44
C TRP A 541 28.70 -16.17 -11.91
N ILE A 542 27.64 -16.88 -12.29
CA ILE A 542 27.01 -16.84 -13.62
C ILE A 542 25.50 -16.70 -13.46
N ALA A 543 24.77 -16.38 -14.53
CA ALA A 543 23.32 -16.13 -14.48
C ALA A 543 22.51 -17.23 -13.74
N ASP A 544 22.88 -18.50 -13.91
CA ASP A 544 22.20 -19.65 -13.26
C ASP A 544 22.66 -19.93 -11.82
N SER A 545 23.66 -19.21 -11.29
CA SER A 545 24.10 -19.39 -9.91
C SER A 545 22.95 -19.08 -8.95
N GLN A 546 22.72 -19.98 -8.00
CA GLN A 546 21.72 -19.80 -6.95
C GLN A 546 22.23 -18.82 -5.89
N TRP A 547 21.38 -17.87 -5.51
CA TRP A 547 21.59 -16.94 -4.41
C TRP A 547 20.33 -16.88 -3.57
N ASN A 548 20.38 -17.45 -2.36
CA ASN A 548 19.21 -17.63 -1.52
C ASN A 548 18.07 -18.36 -2.27
N SER A 549 16.91 -17.72 -2.38
CA SER A 549 15.73 -18.23 -3.09
C SER A 549 15.63 -17.75 -4.55
N ILE A 550 16.66 -17.14 -5.13
CA ILE A 550 16.67 -16.67 -6.53
C ILE A 550 17.87 -17.21 -7.30
N ARG A 551 17.82 -17.12 -8.64
CA ARG A 551 19.03 -17.20 -9.48
C ARG A 551 19.52 -15.79 -9.75
N ILE A 552 20.84 -15.59 -9.80
CA ILE A 552 21.38 -14.23 -9.90
C ILE A 552 21.11 -13.56 -11.25
N GLY A 553 20.79 -14.29 -12.31
CA GLY A 553 20.38 -13.74 -13.61
C GLY A 553 18.87 -13.58 -13.80
N GLU A 554 18.04 -13.98 -12.82
CA GLU A 554 16.59 -13.76 -12.88
C GLU A 554 16.29 -12.26 -12.86
N PHE A 555 15.45 -11.83 -13.79
CA PHE A 555 14.90 -10.48 -13.91
C PHE A 555 13.48 -10.61 -14.44
N VAL A 556 12.53 -10.03 -13.72
CA VAL A 556 11.11 -9.99 -14.11
C VAL A 556 10.70 -8.54 -14.04
N ALA A 557 10.11 -8.05 -15.12
CA ALA A 557 9.55 -6.71 -15.20
C ALA A 557 8.49 -6.70 -16.32
N PRO A 558 7.46 -5.87 -16.20
CA PRO A 558 6.47 -5.71 -17.27
C PRO A 558 7.13 -5.10 -18.51
N ALA A 559 6.58 -5.41 -19.69
CA ALA A 559 6.99 -4.76 -20.93
C ALA A 559 6.65 -3.26 -20.88
N PRO A 560 7.46 -2.39 -21.52
CA PRO A 560 7.10 -0.98 -21.63
C PRO A 560 5.81 -0.84 -22.43
N ARG A 561 4.87 -0.02 -21.95
CA ARG A 561 3.71 0.37 -22.77
C ARG A 561 4.15 1.36 -23.83
N THR A 562 3.65 1.22 -25.05
CA THR A 562 3.93 2.15 -26.15
C THR A 562 3.39 3.53 -25.79
N MET A 563 4.28 4.52 -25.64
CA MET A 563 3.92 5.80 -25.02
C MET A 563 4.12 6.97 -25.97
N ASP A 564 3.01 7.65 -26.25
CA ASP A 564 3.04 9.11 -26.37
C ASP A 564 3.45 9.72 -25.02
N TYR A 565 4.03 10.92 -25.02
CA TYR A 565 4.38 11.61 -23.77
C TYR A 565 3.17 11.72 -22.83
N LYS A 566 3.43 11.56 -21.54
CA LYS A 566 2.47 11.80 -20.45
C LYS A 566 2.93 13.02 -19.65
N VAL A 567 2.00 13.92 -19.35
CA VAL A 567 2.28 15.10 -18.51
C VAL A 567 1.38 15.07 -17.28
N THR A 568 2.00 14.87 -16.11
CA THR A 568 1.32 14.96 -14.81
C THR A 568 1.67 16.29 -14.17
N HIS A 569 0.65 17.09 -13.85
CA HIS A 569 0.81 18.41 -13.26
C HIS A 569 -0.45 18.82 -12.47
N THR A 570 -0.24 19.30 -11.25
CA THR A 570 -1.28 19.90 -10.41
C THR A 570 -1.07 21.42 -10.37
N PRO A 571 -1.98 22.24 -10.92
CA PRO A 571 -1.83 23.69 -10.90
C PRO A 571 -2.05 24.23 -9.50
N ALA A 572 -1.32 25.29 -9.13
CA ALA A 572 -1.63 26.03 -7.91
C ALA A 572 -3.04 26.63 -8.02
N THR A 573 -3.89 26.39 -7.01
CA THR A 573 -5.27 26.92 -7.00
C THR A 573 -5.27 28.44 -6.91
N THR A 574 -4.44 29.01 -6.03
CA THR A 574 -4.34 30.46 -5.78
C THR A 574 -2.89 30.88 -5.55
N VAL A 575 -2.48 32.01 -6.13
CA VAL A 575 -1.17 32.64 -5.95
C VAL A 575 -1.32 34.16 -5.78
N GLU A 576 -0.24 34.83 -5.37
CA GLU A 576 -0.25 36.28 -5.12
C GLU A 576 0.29 37.07 -6.32
N ALA A 577 -0.37 38.17 -6.65
CA ALA A 577 0.09 39.12 -7.66
C ALA A 577 1.45 39.71 -7.28
N GLY A 578 2.33 39.88 -8.27
CA GLY A 578 3.68 40.41 -8.05
C GLY A 578 4.64 39.46 -7.35
N LYS A 579 4.29 38.17 -7.21
CA LYS A 579 5.22 37.10 -6.79
C LYS A 579 5.51 36.17 -7.97
N ALA A 580 6.73 35.63 -8.00
CA ALA A 580 7.10 34.64 -9.01
C ALA A 580 6.30 33.35 -8.81
N LEU A 581 5.86 32.73 -9.90
CA LEU A 581 5.12 31.46 -9.89
C LEU A 581 6.02 30.33 -10.36
N THR A 582 6.17 29.29 -9.54
CA THR A 582 6.88 28.07 -9.93
C THR A 582 5.88 27.04 -10.44
N ILE A 583 6.08 26.53 -11.65
CA ILE A 583 5.29 25.46 -12.26
C ILE A 583 6.19 24.24 -12.41
N ASN A 584 5.79 23.12 -11.78
CA ASN A 584 6.48 21.83 -11.85
C ASN A 584 5.60 20.81 -12.58
N ALA A 585 6.17 20.05 -13.50
CA ALA A 585 5.46 18.96 -14.18
C ALA A 585 6.35 17.73 -14.30
N GLN A 586 5.76 16.55 -14.23
CA GLN A 586 6.40 15.32 -14.68
C GLN A 586 6.08 15.12 -16.16
N VAL A 587 7.12 14.99 -16.99
CA VAL A 587 6.99 14.76 -18.43
C VAL A 587 7.69 13.45 -18.74
N ALA A 588 6.90 12.41 -18.94
CA ALA A 588 7.35 11.03 -19.04
C ALA A 588 7.11 10.48 -20.45
N GLY A 589 8.12 9.82 -21.02
CA GLY A 589 8.06 9.17 -22.32
C GLY A 589 9.31 8.32 -22.54
N ASN A 590 9.30 7.46 -23.57
CA ASN A 590 10.38 6.51 -23.85
C ASN A 590 11.74 7.15 -24.11
N VAL A 591 11.75 8.42 -24.51
CA VAL A 591 12.94 9.25 -24.68
C VAL A 591 12.68 10.61 -24.07
N LEU A 592 13.72 11.28 -23.57
CA LEU A 592 13.57 12.65 -23.08
C LEU A 592 13.14 13.59 -24.23
N PRO A 593 12.21 14.53 -23.98
CA PRO A 593 11.83 15.55 -24.95
C PRO A 593 12.99 16.49 -25.26
N ASP A 594 12.99 17.08 -26.45
CA ASP A 594 14.01 18.07 -26.84
C ASP A 594 13.82 19.38 -26.09
N SER A 595 12.56 19.73 -25.84
CA SER A 595 12.18 20.84 -24.97
C SER A 595 10.78 20.68 -24.42
N VAL A 596 10.56 21.30 -23.26
CA VAL A 596 9.22 21.50 -22.69
C VAL A 596 9.03 23.00 -22.53
N ILE A 597 7.92 23.54 -23.04
CA ILE A 597 7.63 24.98 -23.00
C ILE A 597 6.23 25.23 -22.47
N ILE A 598 6.00 26.45 -22.01
CA ILE A 598 4.69 26.94 -21.55
C ILE A 598 4.24 28.07 -22.47
N TYR A 599 3.00 27.96 -22.92
CA TYR A 599 2.25 29.07 -23.51
C TYR A 599 1.14 29.53 -22.56
N THR A 600 0.84 30.82 -22.57
CA THR A 600 -0.31 31.38 -21.89
C THR A 600 -1.50 31.48 -22.84
N ASP A 601 -2.68 31.76 -22.33
CA ASP A 601 -3.87 32.07 -23.13
C ASP A 601 -3.79 33.37 -23.96
N LYS A 602 -2.65 34.07 -23.92
CA LYS A 602 -2.41 35.33 -24.65
C LYS A 602 -1.68 35.16 -25.98
N VAL A 603 -1.32 33.93 -26.34
CA VAL A 603 -0.66 33.66 -27.61
C VAL A 603 -1.66 33.67 -28.77
N SER A 604 -1.20 34.00 -29.97
CA SER A 604 -2.04 34.08 -31.15
C SER A 604 -1.30 33.64 -32.41
N PHE A 605 -1.94 32.79 -33.21
CA PHE A 605 -1.48 32.42 -34.56
C PHE A 605 -1.16 33.64 -35.44
N TRP A 606 -1.90 34.75 -35.27
CA TRP A 606 -1.73 35.97 -36.07
C TRP A 606 -0.59 36.87 -35.58
N ASN A 607 0.04 36.56 -34.44
CA ASN A 607 1.15 37.33 -33.90
C ASN A 607 2.48 36.70 -34.35
N GLU A 608 3.33 37.49 -35.02
CA GLU A 608 4.66 37.05 -35.44
C GLU A 608 5.60 36.75 -34.26
N HIS A 609 5.33 37.34 -33.08
CA HIS A 609 6.19 37.25 -31.89
C HIS A 609 5.39 36.80 -30.67
N ASN A 610 5.25 35.49 -30.49
CA ASN A 610 4.60 34.90 -29.31
C ASN A 610 5.62 34.57 -28.22
N PRO A 611 5.43 35.04 -26.98
CA PRO A 611 6.29 34.67 -25.87
C PRO A 611 6.06 33.21 -25.45
N TYR A 612 7.12 32.53 -25.03
CA TYR A 612 7.05 31.22 -24.39
C TYR A 612 8.00 31.18 -23.19
N ILE A 613 7.71 30.30 -22.24
CA ILE A 613 8.59 30.05 -21.10
C ILE A 613 9.14 28.64 -21.22
N LYS A 614 10.46 28.49 -21.28
CA LYS A 614 11.11 27.17 -21.33
C LYS A 614 11.16 26.56 -19.93
N MET A 615 10.64 25.34 -19.78
CA MET A 615 10.82 24.55 -18.58
C MET A 615 12.22 23.91 -18.59
N LYS A 616 12.92 23.98 -17.46
CA LYS A 616 14.22 23.33 -17.25
C LYS A 616 14.00 21.98 -16.58
N ARG A 617 14.65 20.94 -17.10
CA ARG A 617 14.71 19.64 -16.42
C ARG A 617 15.49 19.78 -15.12
N THR A 618 14.91 19.37 -13.99
CA THR A 618 15.56 19.43 -12.67
C THR A 618 16.15 18.08 -12.25
N SER A 619 15.43 16.99 -12.51
CA SER A 619 15.82 15.62 -12.13
C SER A 619 14.90 14.61 -12.81
N GLY A 620 15.41 13.45 -13.25
CA GLY A 620 14.56 12.38 -13.80
C GLY A 620 13.59 12.88 -14.88
N TYR A 621 12.29 12.74 -14.62
CA TYR A 621 11.18 13.22 -15.47
C TYR A 621 10.62 14.60 -15.07
N THR A 622 11.19 15.27 -14.07
CA THR A 622 10.68 16.53 -13.53
C THR A 622 11.22 17.73 -14.31
N TYR A 623 10.30 18.61 -14.72
CA TYR A 623 10.57 19.87 -15.39
C TYR A 623 9.98 21.03 -14.59
N GLN A 624 10.69 22.14 -14.53
CA GLN A 624 10.29 23.33 -13.78
C GLN A 624 10.42 24.60 -14.63
N ALA A 625 9.43 25.47 -14.54
CA ALA A 625 9.52 26.87 -14.97
C ALA A 625 9.26 27.81 -13.80
N ILE A 626 9.99 28.93 -13.76
CA ILE A 626 9.75 30.03 -12.82
C ILE A 626 9.31 31.23 -13.63
N LEU A 627 8.06 31.64 -13.44
CA LEU A 627 7.44 32.76 -14.12
C LEU A 627 7.75 34.05 -13.36
N PRO A 628 8.22 35.11 -14.04
CA PRO A 628 8.56 36.36 -13.39
C PRO A 628 7.36 37.00 -12.67
N ALA A 629 7.63 37.62 -11.52
CA ALA A 629 6.63 38.36 -10.74
C ALA A 629 5.83 39.39 -11.56
N ALA A 630 6.46 40.03 -12.54
CA ALA A 630 5.83 41.04 -13.39
C ALA A 630 4.72 40.49 -14.31
N GLU A 631 4.73 39.17 -14.59
CA GLU A 631 3.74 38.50 -15.44
C GLU A 631 2.53 38.00 -14.63
N ILE A 632 2.70 37.83 -13.32
CA ILE A 632 1.67 37.36 -12.40
C ILE A 632 0.86 38.55 -11.89
N LYS A 633 -0.23 38.87 -12.60
CA LYS A 633 -1.15 39.98 -12.32
C LYS A 633 -2.48 39.46 -11.80
N GLU A 634 -3.16 40.25 -10.98
CA GLU A 634 -4.48 39.91 -10.45
C GLU A 634 -5.45 39.45 -11.54
N GLY A 635 -6.28 38.45 -11.20
CA GLY A 635 -7.21 37.82 -12.13
C GLY A 635 -6.94 36.33 -12.29
N CYS A 636 -6.87 35.88 -13.53
CA CYS A 636 -6.79 34.47 -13.88
C CYS A 636 -5.55 34.23 -14.74
N PHE A 637 -4.65 33.35 -14.29
CA PHE A 637 -3.48 32.93 -15.06
C PHE A 637 -3.77 31.57 -15.70
N ARG A 638 -3.78 31.53 -17.04
CA ARG A 638 -4.08 30.33 -17.82
C ARG A 638 -2.92 29.94 -18.70
N TYR A 639 -2.63 28.65 -18.76
CA TYR A 639 -1.47 28.15 -19.49
C TYR A 639 -1.60 26.69 -19.95
N ASN A 640 -0.78 26.37 -20.94
CA ASN A 640 -0.52 25.02 -21.43
C ASN A 640 0.93 24.63 -21.19
N ILE A 641 1.18 23.32 -21.11
CA ILE A 641 2.53 22.74 -21.22
C ILE A 641 2.58 22.04 -22.57
N ILE A 642 3.63 22.34 -23.35
CA ILE A 642 3.87 21.78 -24.67
C ILE A 642 5.16 20.97 -24.62
N VAL A 643 5.08 19.72 -25.06
CA VAL A 643 6.21 18.80 -25.16
C VAL A 643 6.63 18.73 -26.62
N CYS A 644 7.91 19.03 -26.89
CA CYS A 644 8.47 19.05 -28.24
C CYS A 644 9.49 17.93 -28.42
N ARG A 645 9.36 17.18 -29.53
CA ARG A 645 10.30 16.13 -29.94
C ARG A 645 10.36 16.03 -31.46
N GLY A 646 11.51 16.34 -32.06
CA GLY A 646 11.65 16.50 -33.50
C GLY A 646 10.62 17.50 -34.04
N ASP A 647 9.93 17.13 -35.11
CA ASP A 647 8.85 17.92 -35.71
C ASP A 647 7.48 17.72 -35.03
N SER A 648 7.43 16.94 -33.94
CA SER A 648 6.20 16.64 -33.21
C SER A 648 6.09 17.51 -31.97
N THR A 649 4.92 18.13 -31.80
CA THR A 649 4.52 18.84 -30.59
C THR A 649 3.22 18.25 -30.05
N ARG A 650 3.09 18.22 -28.72
CA ARG A 650 1.86 17.85 -28.03
C ARG A 650 1.56 18.83 -26.90
N THR A 651 0.31 19.27 -26.81
CA THR A 651 -0.16 20.28 -25.86
C THR A 651 -1.06 19.66 -24.80
N TYR A 652 -0.85 20.06 -23.54
CA TYR A 652 -1.56 19.60 -22.33
C TYR A 652 -2.18 20.81 -21.60
N PRO A 653 -3.30 20.67 -20.86
CA PRO A 653 -4.01 19.43 -20.51
C PRO A 653 -4.98 18.91 -21.59
N ALA A 654 -4.97 19.53 -22.77
CA ALA A 654 -5.76 19.08 -23.91
C ALA A 654 -5.53 17.58 -24.20
N GLY A 655 -6.59 16.81 -24.49
CA GLY A 655 -6.47 15.38 -24.77
C GLY A 655 -6.45 14.47 -23.54
N ASN A 656 -6.73 15.02 -22.35
CA ASN A 656 -7.12 14.24 -21.18
C ASN A 656 -8.56 13.74 -21.38
N SER A 657 -8.73 12.44 -21.66
CA SER A 657 -10.06 11.83 -21.72
C SER A 657 -10.61 11.58 -20.31
N VAL A 658 -11.94 11.51 -20.18
CA VAL A 658 -12.62 11.02 -18.97
C VAL A 658 -12.18 9.58 -18.61
N THR A 659 -11.64 8.84 -19.59
CA THR A 659 -11.07 7.49 -19.44
C THR A 659 -9.60 7.47 -19.01
N GLY A 660 -9.02 8.63 -18.65
CA GLY A 660 -7.74 8.69 -17.94
C GLY A 660 -6.53 8.32 -18.78
N ASN A 661 -6.48 8.64 -20.08
CA ASN A 661 -5.24 8.44 -20.83
C ASN A 661 -4.72 9.76 -21.42
N PRO A 662 -4.09 10.62 -20.59
CA PRO A 662 -3.64 11.95 -21.01
C PRO A 662 -2.52 11.81 -22.04
N SER A 663 -2.85 11.87 -23.33
CA SER A 663 -1.87 11.73 -24.42
C SER A 663 -1.46 13.07 -25.03
N GLY A 664 -2.07 14.17 -24.59
CA GLY A 664 -1.88 15.47 -25.22
C GLY A 664 -2.56 15.54 -26.59
N ILE A 665 -2.93 16.73 -27.04
CA ILE A 665 -3.35 16.94 -28.44
C ILE A 665 -2.14 17.33 -29.28
N LYS A 666 -2.03 16.72 -30.46
CA LYS A 666 -0.97 17.06 -31.44
C LYS A 666 -1.07 18.53 -31.86
N GLY A 667 0.07 19.20 -31.94
CA GLY A 667 0.16 20.60 -32.31
C GLY A 667 0.24 21.54 -31.10
N THR A 668 0.17 22.84 -31.37
CA THR A 668 0.23 23.93 -30.39
C THR A 668 -0.92 24.92 -30.58
N PRO A 669 -1.24 25.76 -29.58
CA PRO A 669 -2.19 26.87 -29.74
C PRO A 669 -1.84 27.89 -30.84
N LEU A 670 -0.66 27.79 -31.44
CA LEU A 670 -0.25 28.60 -32.59
C LEU A 670 -0.57 27.94 -33.94
N ASP A 671 -1.07 26.71 -33.98
CA ASP A 671 -1.44 26.08 -35.25
C ASP A 671 -2.82 26.56 -35.70
N TRP A 672 -2.99 26.87 -36.98
CA TRP A 672 -4.26 27.37 -37.54
C TRP A 672 -5.45 26.43 -37.32
N ASN A 673 -5.18 25.13 -37.18
CA ASN A 673 -6.17 24.06 -36.97
C ASN A 673 -6.15 23.49 -35.55
N TYR A 674 -5.53 24.17 -34.59
CA TYR A 674 -5.60 23.76 -33.19
C TYR A 674 -6.98 24.07 -32.61
N THR A 675 -7.69 23.06 -32.12
CA THR A 675 -9.12 23.17 -31.77
C THR A 675 -9.41 23.14 -30.28
N SER A 676 -8.42 22.89 -29.42
CA SER A 676 -8.66 22.80 -27.98
C SER A 676 -8.57 24.16 -27.29
N ASP A 677 -9.50 24.38 -26.37
CA ASP A 677 -9.58 25.54 -25.47
C ASP A 677 -9.20 25.18 -24.03
N SER A 678 -8.57 24.02 -23.81
CA SER A 678 -8.25 23.52 -22.48
C SER A 678 -6.95 24.13 -21.95
N TYR A 679 -7.02 24.74 -20.76
CA TYR A 679 -5.88 25.32 -20.04
C TYR A 679 -5.89 24.89 -18.58
N TRP A 680 -4.71 24.76 -17.97
CA TRP A 680 -4.63 24.85 -16.52
C TRP A 680 -4.89 26.29 -16.10
N THR A 681 -5.51 26.46 -14.94
CA THR A 681 -5.93 27.76 -14.43
C THR A 681 -5.46 27.94 -12.99
N THR A 682 -4.89 29.12 -12.71
CA THR A 682 -4.49 29.56 -11.37
C THR A 682 -5.12 30.92 -11.08
N CYS A 683 -5.79 31.04 -9.93
CA CYS A 683 -6.33 32.32 -9.46
C CYS A 683 -5.20 33.20 -8.93
N VAL A 684 -5.11 34.46 -9.37
CA VAL A 684 -4.11 35.42 -8.90
C VAL A 684 -4.80 36.50 -8.08
N VAL A 685 -4.49 36.57 -6.78
CA VAL A 685 -5.11 37.48 -5.82
C VAL A 685 -4.14 38.54 -5.32
N ALA A 686 -4.65 39.62 -4.76
CA ALA A 686 -3.82 40.60 -4.07
C ALA A 686 -3.10 39.96 -2.86
N SER A 687 -1.88 40.40 -2.56
CA SER A 687 -1.06 39.84 -1.46
C SER A 687 -1.75 39.94 -0.09
N GLY A 688 -2.56 40.97 0.13
CA GLY A 688 -3.34 41.17 1.36
C GLY A 688 -4.63 40.36 1.46
N SER A 689 -5.05 39.66 0.39
CA SER A 689 -6.28 38.87 0.39
C SER A 689 -6.23 37.75 1.43
N ALA A 690 -7.41 37.31 1.89
CA ALA A 690 -7.53 36.18 2.80
C ALA A 690 -7.06 34.86 2.15
N VAL A 691 -6.67 33.87 2.96
CA VAL A 691 -6.30 32.54 2.46
C VAL A 691 -7.56 31.69 2.39
N GLN A 692 -8.15 31.56 1.21
CA GLN A 692 -9.30 30.70 0.99
C GLN A 692 -8.89 29.24 1.16
N LEU A 693 -9.50 28.53 2.12
CA LEU A 693 -9.24 27.11 2.37
C LEU A 693 -10.26 26.22 1.65
N LEU A 694 -11.52 26.64 1.67
CA LEU A 694 -12.63 25.90 1.10
C LEU A 694 -13.59 26.87 0.41
N LYS A 695 -14.03 26.53 -0.80
CA LYS A 695 -15.07 27.24 -1.53
C LYS A 695 -16.20 26.27 -1.86
N VAL A 696 -17.44 26.64 -1.55
CA VAL A 696 -18.60 25.82 -1.89
C VAL A 696 -19.02 26.11 -3.33
N THR A 697 -19.01 25.08 -4.17
CA THR A 697 -19.39 25.18 -5.60
C THR A 697 -20.45 24.18 -6.01
N ASP A 698 -20.50 23.03 -5.34
CA ASP A 698 -21.35 21.90 -5.70
C ASP A 698 -21.55 20.95 -4.50
N THR A 699 -22.26 19.85 -4.75
CA THR A 699 -22.53 18.81 -3.75
C THR A 699 -21.34 17.91 -3.43
N ASP A 700 -20.14 18.16 -3.95
CA ASP A 700 -18.89 17.50 -3.55
C ASP A 700 -17.92 18.46 -2.84
N SER A 701 -17.66 19.63 -3.42
CA SER A 701 -16.84 20.74 -2.90
C SER A 701 -15.59 20.32 -2.09
N ARG A 702 -15.01 19.12 -2.35
CA ARG A 702 -13.90 18.53 -1.59
C ARG A 702 -14.14 18.40 -0.08
N ILE A 703 -15.37 18.14 0.35
CA ILE A 703 -15.71 17.91 1.77
C ILE A 703 -16.09 16.46 1.99
N GLU A 704 -15.26 15.77 2.76
CA GLU A 704 -15.54 14.45 3.30
C GLU A 704 -16.40 14.59 4.56
N ALA A 705 -17.36 13.69 4.73
CA ALA A 705 -18.27 13.71 5.85
C ALA A 705 -18.33 12.33 6.50
N TYR A 706 -18.15 12.28 7.81
CA TYR A 706 -18.07 11.05 8.58
C TYR A 706 -19.03 11.08 9.76
N THR A 707 -19.50 9.90 10.13
CA THR A 707 -20.32 9.68 11.30
C THR A 707 -19.65 8.66 12.21
N LEU A 708 -19.76 8.87 13.52
CA LEU A 708 -19.43 7.90 14.56
C LEU A 708 -20.71 7.67 15.37
N PRO A 709 -21.25 6.45 15.46
CA PRO A 709 -20.89 5.30 14.64
C PRO A 709 -21.14 5.52 13.13
N GLU A 710 -20.45 4.76 12.29
CA GLU A 710 -20.41 4.88 10.82
C GLU A 710 -21.74 4.61 10.10
N TRP A 711 -22.66 3.89 10.75
CA TRP A 711 -23.94 3.52 10.15
C TRP A 711 -25.02 4.61 10.23
N ASN A 712 -24.71 5.76 10.83
CA ASN A 712 -25.65 6.89 10.89
C ASN A 712 -25.90 7.50 9.51
N ASP A 713 -27.17 7.81 9.20
CA ASP A 713 -27.57 8.41 7.94
C ASP A 713 -27.03 9.84 7.78
N LEU A 714 -26.63 10.17 6.56
CA LEU A 714 -26.09 11.47 6.16
C LEU A 714 -26.68 11.88 4.81
N GLN A 715 -27.30 13.06 4.78
CA GLN A 715 -27.81 13.69 3.57
C GLN A 715 -27.04 14.97 3.28
N ARG A 716 -26.71 15.16 2.00
CA ARG A 716 -25.95 16.30 1.49
C ARG A 716 -26.73 17.02 0.40
N THR A 717 -26.85 18.34 0.50
CA THR A 717 -27.59 19.15 -0.50
C THR A 717 -26.97 20.52 -0.69
N LEU A 718 -26.81 20.96 -1.94
CA LEU A 718 -26.42 22.32 -2.26
C LEU A 718 -27.63 23.26 -2.10
N VAL A 719 -27.49 24.30 -1.29
CA VAL A 719 -28.45 25.39 -1.13
C VAL A 719 -27.90 26.58 -1.90
N ASP A 720 -28.36 26.75 -3.13
CA ASP A 720 -27.90 27.82 -4.02
C ASP A 720 -29.02 28.86 -4.23
N SER A 721 -28.71 30.11 -3.90
CA SER A 721 -29.56 31.28 -4.13
C SER A 721 -28.82 32.35 -4.94
N SER A 722 -27.85 31.92 -5.76
CA SER A 722 -27.07 32.79 -6.63
C SER A 722 -27.97 33.53 -7.65
N PRO A 723 -27.65 34.78 -8.00
CA PRO A 723 -26.48 35.56 -7.55
C PRO A 723 -26.72 36.34 -6.23
N VAL A 724 -27.87 36.15 -5.55
CA VAL A 724 -28.28 36.96 -4.39
C VAL A 724 -27.46 36.62 -3.14
N GLU A 725 -27.38 35.33 -2.82
CA GLU A 725 -26.51 34.82 -1.75
C GLU A 725 -25.51 33.82 -2.33
N LYS A 726 -24.36 33.68 -1.65
CA LYS A 726 -23.40 32.64 -2.02
C LYS A 726 -23.97 31.25 -1.67
N PRO A 727 -23.65 30.21 -2.44
CA PRO A 727 -24.11 28.86 -2.15
C PRO A 727 -23.62 28.40 -0.77
N LEU A 728 -24.48 27.67 -0.08
CA LEU A 728 -24.18 26.92 1.13
C LEU A 728 -24.38 25.44 0.86
N LEU A 729 -23.68 24.62 1.63
CA LEU A 729 -23.80 23.19 1.58
C LEU A 729 -24.42 22.68 2.87
N ARG A 730 -25.60 22.10 2.75
CA ARG A 730 -26.35 21.53 3.86
C ARG A 730 -25.89 20.09 4.10
N PHE A 731 -25.52 19.80 5.33
CA PHE A 731 -25.34 18.46 5.86
C PHE A 731 -26.42 18.20 6.90
N ARG A 732 -27.14 17.09 6.73
CA ARG A 732 -28.14 16.61 7.68
C ARG A 732 -27.77 15.21 8.13
N PHE A 733 -27.60 15.04 9.43
CA PHE A 733 -27.28 13.77 10.07
C PHE A 733 -28.47 13.26 10.87
N THR A 734 -28.69 11.95 10.85
CA THR A 734 -29.65 11.25 11.70
C THR A 734 -28.86 10.45 12.74
N PRO A 735 -28.71 10.95 13.98
CA PRO A 735 -27.85 10.31 14.97
C PRO A 735 -28.51 9.07 15.57
N GLU A 736 -27.81 7.93 15.50
CA GLU A 736 -28.16 6.68 16.17
C GLU A 736 -26.97 6.15 16.99
N GLY A 737 -27.25 5.24 17.92
CA GLY A 737 -26.25 4.66 18.81
C GLY A 737 -25.88 5.53 20.02
N GLU A 738 -24.87 5.07 20.78
CA GLU A 738 -24.40 5.77 21.97
C GLU A 738 -23.41 6.89 21.58
N ASN A 739 -23.62 8.09 22.11
CA ASN A 739 -22.75 9.26 21.96
C ASN A 739 -22.32 9.58 20.50
N PRO A 740 -23.26 9.70 19.55
CA PRO A 740 -22.90 9.92 18.16
C PRO A 740 -22.13 11.22 17.96
N GLN A 741 -21.15 11.20 17.05
CA GLN A 741 -20.35 12.35 16.62
C GLN A 741 -20.35 12.43 15.10
N HIS A 742 -20.32 13.65 14.56
CA HIS A 742 -20.27 13.88 13.12
C HIS A 742 -19.13 14.82 12.78
N PHE A 743 -18.48 14.57 11.64
CA PHE A 743 -17.28 15.27 11.22
C PHE A 743 -17.39 15.69 9.76
N LEU A 744 -16.88 16.88 9.46
CA LEU A 744 -16.63 17.36 8.11
C LEU A 744 -15.13 17.63 7.99
N ARG A 745 -14.49 17.08 6.96
CA ARG A 745 -13.06 17.26 6.69
C ARG A 745 -12.82 17.72 5.26
N ALA A 746 -11.80 18.54 5.08
CA ALA A 746 -11.28 18.90 3.77
C ALA A 746 -9.75 18.95 3.84
N PHE A 747 -9.07 18.35 2.86
CA PHE A 747 -7.63 18.50 2.70
C PHE A 747 -7.35 19.89 2.10
N VAL A 748 -6.53 20.69 2.80
CA VAL A 748 -6.28 22.11 2.50
C VAL A 748 -4.79 22.45 2.46
N LYS A 749 -3.92 21.44 2.44
CA LYS A 749 -2.46 21.64 2.43
C LYS A 749 -2.03 22.51 1.25
N ASP A 750 -2.57 22.27 0.06
CA ASP A 750 -2.18 23.00 -1.15
C ASP A 750 -2.47 24.50 -1.04
N GLU A 751 -3.61 24.87 -0.44
CA GLU A 751 -3.98 26.26 -0.16
C GLU A 751 -3.03 26.89 0.88
N ILE A 752 -2.61 26.13 1.89
CA ILE A 752 -1.65 26.57 2.90
C ILE A 752 -0.26 26.75 2.28
N GLU A 753 0.17 25.80 1.43
CA GLU A 753 1.48 25.82 0.80
C GLU A 753 1.62 26.91 -0.26
N GLY A 754 0.56 27.16 -1.04
CA GLY A 754 0.52 28.24 -2.01
C GLY A 754 0.66 29.64 -1.39
N ARG A 755 0.36 29.77 -0.09
CA ARG A 755 0.33 31.06 0.63
C ARG A 755 1.03 31.05 1.99
N LYS A 756 2.09 30.24 2.15
CA LYS A 756 2.84 30.05 3.42
C LYS A 756 3.16 31.35 4.17
N ASP A 757 3.62 32.39 3.46
CA ASP A 757 3.99 33.65 4.10
C ASP A 757 2.78 34.42 4.67
N LYS A 758 1.66 34.44 3.93
CA LYS A 758 0.42 35.05 4.43
C LYS A 758 -0.12 34.25 5.62
N VAL A 759 -0.12 32.92 5.54
CA VAL A 759 -0.62 32.04 6.60
C VAL A 759 0.03 32.33 7.95
N LYS A 760 1.34 32.65 7.99
CA LYS A 760 2.06 33.04 9.23
C LYS A 760 1.49 34.30 9.90
N SER A 761 0.92 35.21 9.11
CA SER A 761 0.32 36.45 9.61
C SER A 761 -1.16 36.31 9.97
N CYS A 762 -1.80 35.21 9.57
CA CYS A 762 -3.20 34.99 9.85
C CYS A 762 -3.41 34.71 11.34
N THR A 763 -4.46 35.29 11.91
CA THR A 763 -4.79 35.14 13.33
C THR A 763 -6.15 34.52 13.56
N THR A 764 -6.97 34.41 12.51
CA THR A 764 -8.38 34.04 12.64
C THR A 764 -8.78 33.02 11.58
N LEU A 765 -9.47 31.95 12.01
CA LEU A 765 -10.24 31.06 11.15
C LEU A 765 -11.66 31.61 11.01
N CYS A 766 -12.07 31.84 9.76
CA CYS A 766 -13.39 32.34 9.41
C CYS A 766 -14.20 31.27 8.68
N ILE A 767 -15.41 31.01 9.15
CA ILE A 767 -16.33 30.00 8.59
C ILE A 767 -17.67 30.67 8.31
N ARG A 768 -18.10 30.65 7.05
CA ARG A 768 -19.43 31.12 6.68
C ARG A 768 -20.47 30.04 7.00
N VAL A 769 -21.58 30.45 7.59
CA VAL A 769 -22.74 29.60 7.86
C VAL A 769 -24.04 30.33 7.52
N ASN A 770 -25.16 29.63 7.52
CA ASN A 770 -26.46 30.28 7.43
C ASN A 770 -26.73 31.15 8.68
N ARG A 771 -26.88 32.47 8.48
CA ARG A 771 -27.15 33.45 9.54
C ARG A 771 -28.52 33.32 10.20
N ASP A 772 -29.49 32.72 9.50
CA ASP A 772 -30.88 32.59 9.93
C ASP A 772 -31.14 31.26 10.66
N LYS A 773 -30.12 30.40 10.80
CA LYS A 773 -30.22 29.11 11.47
C LYS A 773 -29.26 29.01 12.66
N PRO A 774 -29.70 28.44 13.80
CA PRO A 774 -28.80 28.20 14.92
C PRO A 774 -27.76 27.13 14.58
N LEU A 775 -26.54 27.28 15.10
CA LEU A 775 -25.53 26.24 15.01
C LEU A 775 -25.89 25.03 15.89
N PRO A 776 -25.46 23.81 15.49
CA PRO A 776 -25.50 22.67 16.38
C PRO A 776 -24.76 22.96 17.71
N GLN A 777 -25.38 22.59 18.83
CA GLN A 777 -24.70 22.65 20.13
C GLN A 777 -23.43 21.80 20.12
N GLY A 778 -22.32 22.36 20.62
CA GLY A 778 -21.02 21.68 20.62
C GLY A 778 -20.30 21.70 19.28
N PHE A 779 -20.78 22.48 18.30
CA PHE A 779 -20.07 22.70 17.05
C PHE A 779 -18.68 23.28 17.32
N SER A 780 -17.66 22.60 16.82
CA SER A 780 -16.25 22.95 16.98
C SER A 780 -15.54 22.88 15.65
N ALA A 781 -14.49 23.67 15.50
CA ALA A 781 -13.70 23.70 14.27
C ALA A 781 -12.23 23.96 14.56
N GLY A 782 -11.40 23.55 13.61
CA GLY A 782 -9.96 23.72 13.66
C GLY A 782 -9.26 22.89 12.59
N PHE A 783 -8.12 22.30 12.93
CA PHE A 783 -7.23 21.71 11.94
C PHE A 783 -6.58 20.40 12.39
N VAL A 784 -6.29 19.52 11.44
CA VAL A 784 -5.30 18.45 11.58
C VAL A 784 -4.01 18.93 10.93
N THR A 785 -2.91 18.75 11.63
CA THR A 785 -1.58 19.20 11.20
C THR A 785 -0.77 18.09 10.51
N SER A 786 0.35 18.44 9.88
CA SER A 786 1.31 17.50 9.29
C SER A 786 1.89 16.51 10.31
N ASP A 787 1.81 16.82 11.60
CA ASP A 787 2.19 15.89 12.67
C ASP A 787 1.07 14.86 12.95
N GLY A 788 -0.09 14.94 12.30
CA GLY A 788 -1.23 14.04 12.53
C GLY A 788 -2.04 14.37 13.79
N TYR A 789 -1.79 15.52 14.44
CA TYR A 789 -2.51 15.97 15.63
C TYR A 789 -3.63 16.95 15.27
N THR A 790 -4.75 16.84 15.97
CA THR A 790 -5.91 17.72 15.86
C THR A 790 -5.88 18.87 16.87
N TYR A 791 -6.19 20.09 16.40
CA TYR A 791 -6.33 21.29 17.22
C TYR A 791 -7.68 21.96 16.94
N LYS A 792 -8.53 22.10 17.96
CA LYS A 792 -9.89 22.64 17.81
C LYS A 792 -10.26 23.63 18.90
N SER A 793 -11.29 24.42 18.63
CA SER A 793 -12.00 25.24 19.62
C SER A 793 -13.51 25.13 19.38
N LEU A 794 -14.31 25.39 20.42
CA LEU A 794 -15.76 25.54 20.27
C LEU A 794 -16.06 26.79 19.44
N CYS A 795 -16.98 26.68 18.50
CA CYS A 795 -17.38 27.80 17.67
C CYS A 795 -18.21 28.80 18.49
N PRO A 796 -17.86 30.10 18.49
CA PRO A 796 -18.73 31.13 19.04
C PRO A 796 -20.02 31.26 18.21
N VAL A 797 -21.00 31.97 18.75
CA VAL A 797 -22.21 32.34 18.00
C VAL A 797 -21.80 33.14 16.75
N PRO A 798 -22.34 32.82 15.55
CA PRO A 798 -22.04 33.57 14.35
C PRO A 798 -22.35 35.06 14.52
N ALA A 799 -21.53 35.92 13.93
CA ALA A 799 -21.85 37.33 13.85
C ALA A 799 -23.05 37.58 12.91
N VAL A 800 -23.58 38.81 12.92
CA VAL A 800 -24.75 39.21 12.11
C VAL A 800 -24.54 38.99 10.60
N ASP A 801 -23.28 38.94 10.16
CA ASP A 801 -22.87 38.63 8.78
C ASP A 801 -22.86 37.13 8.45
N GLY A 802 -23.23 36.26 9.39
CA GLY A 802 -23.22 34.80 9.22
C GLY A 802 -21.82 34.19 9.26
N ILE A 803 -20.84 34.87 9.85
CA ILE A 803 -19.44 34.41 9.91
C ILE A 803 -19.05 34.08 11.35
N ILE A 804 -18.61 32.84 11.55
CA ILE A 804 -17.94 32.39 12.78
C ILE A 804 -16.47 32.80 12.66
N ARG A 805 -15.91 33.39 13.73
CA ARG A 805 -14.51 33.80 13.80
C ARG A 805 -13.86 33.16 15.03
N ILE A 806 -12.86 32.32 14.80
CA ILE A 806 -12.11 31.62 15.85
C ILE A 806 -10.68 32.15 15.82
N ALA A 807 -10.18 32.70 16.94
CA ALA A 807 -8.80 33.10 17.00
C ALA A 807 -7.89 31.85 17.01
N LEU A 808 -6.88 31.78 16.15
CA LEU A 808 -6.00 30.61 16.04
C LEU A 808 -5.28 30.30 17.36
N LYS A 809 -5.02 31.33 18.19
CA LYS A 809 -4.47 31.19 19.54
C LYS A 809 -5.40 30.49 20.53
N GLU A 810 -6.68 30.31 20.21
CA GLU A 810 -7.67 29.61 21.03
C GLU A 810 -7.76 28.13 20.69
N LEU A 811 -7.19 27.70 19.55
CA LEU A 811 -7.12 26.28 19.22
C LEU A 811 -6.27 25.55 20.27
N ARG A 812 -6.78 24.41 20.74
CA ARG A 812 -6.11 23.54 21.70
C ARG A 812 -5.97 22.15 21.11
N GLN A 813 -4.89 21.47 21.45
CA GLN A 813 -4.70 20.07 21.09
C GLN A 813 -5.82 19.24 21.72
N THR A 814 -6.43 18.35 20.94
CA THR A 814 -7.49 17.43 21.39
C THR A 814 -7.20 16.01 20.92
N ASP A 815 -8.05 15.07 21.31
CA ASP A 815 -8.10 13.75 20.68
C ASP A 815 -8.24 13.89 19.16
N THR A 816 -7.55 13.02 18.44
CA THR A 816 -7.57 12.96 16.98
C THR A 816 -8.52 11.85 16.56
N ALA A 817 -9.65 12.20 15.94
CA ALA A 817 -10.55 11.20 15.38
C ALA A 817 -9.87 10.45 14.25
N LEU A 818 -9.87 9.11 14.31
CA LEU A 818 -9.32 8.24 13.29
C LEU A 818 -10.36 8.03 12.21
N LEU A 819 -10.37 8.92 11.21
CA LEU A 819 -11.33 8.93 10.11
C LEU A 819 -10.63 8.82 8.75
N PRO A 820 -11.16 8.02 7.80
CA PRO A 820 -12.31 7.11 7.96
C PRO A 820 -12.07 6.03 9.02
N ILE A 821 -13.15 5.46 9.55
CA ILE A 821 -13.08 4.49 10.66
C ILE A 821 -12.34 3.23 10.21
N ALA A 822 -11.50 2.70 11.10
CA ALA A 822 -10.81 1.44 10.87
C ALA A 822 -11.77 0.25 10.81
N TYR A 823 -11.41 -0.74 9.99
CA TYR A 823 -12.03 -2.07 10.05
C TYR A 823 -11.06 -3.08 10.68
N PRO A 824 -11.51 -3.98 11.59
CA PRO A 824 -12.88 -4.13 12.11
C PRO A 824 -13.30 -3.03 13.09
N THR A 825 -14.61 -2.84 13.23
CA THR A 825 -15.22 -1.68 13.91
C THR A 825 -15.06 -1.67 15.44
N PHE A 826 -14.50 -2.72 16.03
CA PHE A 826 -14.18 -2.76 17.47
C PHE A 826 -12.88 -2.02 17.84
N LEU A 827 -12.11 -1.57 16.85
CA LEU A 827 -10.88 -0.83 17.08
C LEU A 827 -11.17 0.60 17.58
N LYS A 828 -10.18 1.23 18.20
CA LYS A 828 -10.31 2.60 18.71
C LYS A 828 -10.66 3.57 17.58
N GLN A 829 -11.55 4.51 17.89
CA GLN A 829 -11.98 5.57 16.98
C GLN A 829 -11.19 6.88 17.17
N TYR A 830 -10.36 6.96 18.21
CA TYR A 830 -9.56 8.13 18.55
C TYR A 830 -8.14 7.73 18.89
N PHE A 831 -7.19 8.54 18.42
CA PHE A 831 -5.85 8.62 18.97
C PHE A 831 -5.84 9.65 20.09
N HIS A 832 -5.22 9.29 21.22
CA HIS A 832 -5.09 10.13 22.40
C HIS A 832 -3.65 10.64 22.51
N PRO A 833 -3.40 11.91 22.17
CA PRO A 833 -2.08 12.51 22.28
C PRO A 833 -1.42 12.40 23.66
N GLU A 834 -0.27 11.73 23.76
CA GLU A 834 0.55 11.71 24.99
C GLU A 834 1.63 12.81 25.01
N THR A 835 1.92 13.40 23.85
CA THR A 835 2.88 14.50 23.70
C THR A 835 2.13 15.79 23.33
N GLU A 836 2.40 16.88 24.06
CA GLU A 836 1.88 18.20 23.69
C GLU A 836 2.78 18.83 22.62
N ILE A 837 2.19 19.09 21.44
CA ILE A 837 2.86 19.74 20.32
C ILE A 837 2.20 21.10 20.12
N PRO A 838 2.95 22.21 20.09
CA PRO A 838 2.37 23.54 19.83
C PRO A 838 1.75 23.64 18.44
N PHE A 839 0.53 24.18 18.35
CA PHE A 839 -0.12 24.47 17.08
C PHE A 839 0.70 25.46 16.24
N ARG A 840 0.84 25.17 14.96
CA ARG A 840 1.55 26.01 13.98
C ARG A 840 0.73 26.12 12.70
N PRO A 841 0.28 27.32 12.29
CA PRO A 841 -0.55 27.50 11.09
C PRO A 841 0.10 26.96 9.81
N GLU A 842 1.43 27.03 9.69
CA GLU A 842 2.16 26.50 8.55
C GLU A 842 2.15 24.98 8.43
N LYS A 843 1.73 24.26 9.49
CA LYS A 843 1.59 22.80 9.49
C LYS A 843 0.16 22.34 9.20
N ILE A 844 -0.79 23.23 8.92
CA ILE A 844 -2.18 22.85 8.62
C ILE A 844 -2.20 21.98 7.36
N GLU A 845 -2.89 20.82 7.43
CA GLU A 845 -3.13 19.97 6.26
C GLU A 845 -4.60 19.64 6.04
N LYS A 846 -5.41 19.51 7.11
CA LYS A 846 -6.85 19.30 7.00
C LYS A 846 -7.62 20.32 7.81
N LEU A 847 -8.68 20.88 7.24
CA LEU A 847 -9.75 21.54 7.98
C LEU A 847 -10.63 20.46 8.61
N GLU A 848 -10.99 20.61 9.88
CA GLU A 848 -11.94 19.72 10.55
C GLU A 848 -13.02 20.53 11.28
N LEU A 849 -14.28 20.13 11.07
CA LEU A 849 -15.43 20.59 11.84
C LEU A 849 -16.09 19.37 12.50
N SER A 850 -16.45 19.48 13.77
CA SER A 850 -17.09 18.38 14.52
C SER A 850 -18.29 18.83 15.34
N MET A 851 -19.28 17.95 15.45
CA MET A 851 -20.53 18.21 16.17
C MET A 851 -21.07 16.95 16.86
N PRO A 852 -21.42 17.03 18.15
CA PRO A 852 -22.12 15.96 18.85
C PRO A 852 -23.56 15.77 18.37
N GLY A 853 -24.00 14.52 18.30
CA GLY A 853 -25.38 14.13 17.93
C GLY A 853 -26.27 13.68 19.09
N ALA A 854 -25.73 13.53 20.30
CA ALA A 854 -26.44 12.92 21.43
C ALA A 854 -27.77 13.63 21.78
N GLY A 855 -28.85 12.86 21.89
CA GLY A 855 -30.16 13.33 22.36
C GLY A 855 -30.96 14.18 21.37
N LYS A 856 -30.60 14.18 20.07
CA LYS A 856 -31.29 14.95 19.03
C LYS A 856 -31.78 14.06 17.88
N PRO A 857 -33.00 14.27 17.35
CA PRO A 857 -33.53 13.48 16.23
C PRO A 857 -32.82 13.78 14.90
N THR A 858 -32.24 14.97 14.76
CA THR A 858 -31.53 15.40 13.55
C THR A 858 -30.52 16.47 13.92
N ILE A 859 -29.35 16.44 13.29
CA ILE A 859 -28.35 17.52 13.33
C ILE A 859 -28.24 18.10 11.93
N GLU A 860 -28.30 19.43 11.81
CA GLU A 860 -28.17 20.10 10.53
C GLU A 860 -27.17 21.24 10.63
N VAL A 861 -26.29 21.37 9.62
CA VAL A 861 -25.40 22.51 9.45
C VAL A 861 -25.38 22.93 7.98
N GLU A 862 -25.41 24.23 7.72
CA GLU A 862 -25.27 24.82 6.39
C GLU A 862 -23.97 25.59 6.33
N LEU A 863 -22.98 25.02 5.63
CA LEU A 863 -21.60 25.49 5.57
C LEU A 863 -21.34 26.24 4.25
N GLY A 864 -20.71 27.40 4.32
CA GLY A 864 -20.23 28.15 3.16
C GLY A 864 -18.71 28.12 3.04
N ASP A 865 -18.17 29.14 2.38
CA ASP A 865 -16.73 29.36 2.25
C ASP A 865 -16.00 29.38 3.62
N VAL A 866 -14.77 28.85 3.67
CA VAL A 866 -13.88 28.86 4.84
C VAL A 866 -12.52 29.44 4.47
N TRP A 867 -11.98 30.35 5.29
CA TRP A 867 -10.73 31.06 5.03
C TRP A 867 -9.97 31.47 6.30
N LEU A 868 -8.70 31.86 6.13
CA LEU A 868 -7.87 32.48 7.17
C LEU A 868 -7.65 33.97 6.89
N GLU A 869 -7.73 34.80 7.94
CA GLU A 869 -7.47 36.26 7.91
C GLU A 869 -6.20 36.65 8.66
#